data_AF-A0A8H5ANE5-F1
#
_entry.id   AF-A0A8H5ANE5-F1
#
_cell.length_a   1.000
_cell.length_b   1.000
_cell.length_c   1.000
_cell.angle_alpha   90.00
_cell.angle_beta   90.00
_cell.angle_gamma   90.00
#
_symmetry.space_group_name_H-M   'P 1'
#
loop_
_entity.id
_entity.type
_entity.pdbx_description
1 polymer ?
#
loop_
_entity_poly.entity_id
_entity_poly.type
_entity_poly.pdbx_seq_one_letter_code
_entity_poly.pdbx_strand_id
1 'polypeptide(L)'
;MILSFRYRLPHFVNSTEALSETMTDSTIDQPVLHNGSQGHRVPLLINDAPILREDDTSRHHSFEGGHFQGADLSDCADAVSSCSKAFVTWSTTSPTHRRGLLLRLAQVLKNHQQEVRNIMKSEIYCDDEWASIGVTTSIDLIEQSAYLLTAGTMSGTIPHTQPEGSYGLVFTRPLGVVLGIAPWNSPLFLALRAVIAPLATGNTVILKGSELSPRTHYFVAGLFAKAGFPPGVVNFILHRPEDAPEVVGYLIRDPAVKKVNFTGSTQVGRSIAQQAGLALKPVLLELGGKNCCIVLKDADINRAAEAALAGATLNICMSTDLVLVEKDVVDEFRAELTKHLRSKNGSAYRLVGLKSQSRVQALVSDAEAKGSSSKSSTGHQTDPNLIPITILDNIHSSMDFFRTETFGPCLGIVAVSNEDEAVKIVNDSDYGLSAAIWTRNQYAALEMARRLQVGAVHINSSTVHDEATLPHGGTKLSGFGRFGAEWGLKEFVETQTVIMHAPSPELTRPKITADWGTEARSCGLHDTTCVKRDQISAEYAGPLSYKDLKLSWPWKTRHSVGNHDEIVRGKLWVSSVIIDATEWPLWWRICVLLNVSFYNLLGNAWASGLSPVFGLIIQELHCSQTQASNLPTYALLALGLSNLFALPLSLLVGKRYTVLGSLVIFIACNIWSSEATDYFSLRNSRIVGGLAGGLVEALGPIIVAETFPTHQLGRAMVVYVGFLAAGSAIGPMVAGAVGVSLGSWRWYLRILSIATGLNLFGSILMLPETTHDINELDTTQTRPGSSIIAEPKPTSTSIEDICISSPAETTTGEISAASFRKEWMSRSFSGEYMPMKWKSMGLSLVRPLQLLMAPQVLVTVYIFGLTIGWTVIISIILSITYASPPLLWNSRSIGLLNVSSLIGLLIGLPFGGYFADLLFIRSTKGRTQEPNPRSRLPMMLIGALGSPAGCLILGHGLQNPGHWIVVCVGWSLLAFGLTGSANVLLTYSVNTMPSRAGDIGVLVNVMKNCLAFGVSYSSITWLNAMGPLKQFAIMAALLWLGYILAIPVWVWSKSIIRRSAVYTR
;
A
#
# COMPACT_ATOMS: atom_id res chain seq x y z
N MET A 1 -0.45 41.95 -4.08
CA MET A 1 -0.47 42.40 -5.49
C MET A 1 -0.98 41.25 -6.34
N ILE A 2 -2.00 41.55 -7.14
CA ILE A 2 -2.92 40.67 -7.88
C ILE A 2 -2.21 39.88 -8.99
N LEU A 3 -2.55 38.59 -9.19
CA LEU A 3 -2.98 38.02 -10.48
C LEU A 3 -3.25 36.50 -10.42
N SER A 4 -4.53 36.17 -10.58
CA SER A 4 -5.09 34.84 -10.82
C SER A 4 -4.89 34.38 -12.26
N PHE A 5 -4.71 33.07 -12.49
CA PHE A 5 -5.11 32.43 -13.74
C PHE A 5 -5.90 31.15 -13.45
N ARG A 6 -7.18 31.19 -13.84
CA ARG A 6 -8.17 30.11 -13.89
C ARG A 6 -7.86 29.15 -15.03
N TYR A 7 -8.09 27.86 -14.84
CA TYR A 7 -8.41 26.92 -15.93
C TYR A 7 -9.82 26.37 -15.74
N ARG A 8 -10.58 26.38 -16.83
CA ARG A 8 -12.01 26.05 -16.95
C ARG A 8 -12.23 24.53 -16.86
N LEU A 9 -13.19 24.11 -16.04
CA LEU A 9 -13.91 22.84 -16.18
C LEU A 9 -15.17 23.08 -17.04
N PRO A 10 -15.60 22.10 -17.86
CA PRO A 10 -16.78 22.24 -18.71
C PRO A 10 -18.07 22.30 -17.87
N HIS A 11 -18.94 23.22 -18.26
CA HIS A 11 -20.26 23.45 -17.71
C HIS A 11 -21.14 22.19 -17.80
N PHE A 12 -21.45 21.58 -16.66
CA PHE A 12 -22.80 21.06 -16.41
C PHE A 12 -23.51 22.08 -15.53
N VAL A 13 -24.68 22.50 -16.00
CA VAL A 13 -25.49 23.60 -15.48
C VAL A 13 -25.90 23.32 -14.04
N ASN A 14 -25.51 24.19 -13.11
CA ASN A 14 -26.10 24.32 -11.79
C ASN A 14 -27.54 24.78 -11.94
N SER A 15 -28.49 23.91 -11.62
CA SER A 15 -29.82 24.29 -11.14
C SER A 15 -29.90 24.00 -9.64
N THR A 16 -29.12 24.73 -8.85
CA THR A 16 -29.02 24.60 -7.38
C THR A 16 -29.30 25.93 -6.67
N GLU A 17 -30.18 26.77 -7.23
CA GLU A 17 -30.66 28.02 -6.60
C GLU A 17 -32.20 28.08 -6.49
N ALA A 18 -32.90 26.95 -6.50
CA ALA A 18 -34.35 26.90 -6.28
C ALA A 18 -34.84 25.79 -5.34
N LEU A 19 -33.95 25.13 -4.59
CA LEU A 19 -34.32 24.07 -3.63
C LEU A 19 -33.67 24.24 -2.25
N SER A 20 -33.12 25.42 -1.93
CA SER A 20 -32.45 25.68 -0.65
C SER A 20 -33.35 26.32 0.43
N GLU A 21 -34.68 26.27 0.29
CA GLU A 21 -35.61 26.88 1.25
C GLU A 21 -36.63 25.90 1.89
N THR A 22 -36.47 24.57 1.76
CA THR A 22 -37.43 23.61 2.37
C THR A 22 -36.84 22.37 3.07
N MET A 23 -35.53 22.31 3.37
CA MET A 23 -34.99 21.24 4.21
C MET A 23 -34.65 21.75 5.60
N THR A 24 -35.54 21.48 6.56
CA THR A 24 -35.31 21.69 7.99
C THR A 24 -34.25 20.72 8.51
N ASP A 25 -33.38 21.24 9.37
CA ASP A 25 -32.29 20.63 10.17
C ASP A 25 -32.70 19.42 11.08
N SER A 26 -33.79 18.72 10.78
CA SER A 26 -34.64 18.09 11.80
C SER A 26 -34.40 16.60 12.12
N THR A 27 -33.65 15.83 11.32
CA THR A 27 -33.60 14.36 11.50
C THR A 27 -32.65 13.87 12.59
N ILE A 28 -31.56 14.59 12.86
CA ILE A 28 -30.68 14.29 14.00
C ILE A 28 -31.01 15.16 15.20
N ASP A 29 -31.35 16.44 14.99
CA ASP A 29 -31.54 17.38 16.10
C ASP A 29 -32.94 17.22 16.76
N GLN A 30 -33.84 16.45 16.14
CA GLN A 30 -35.02 15.88 16.78
C GLN A 30 -35.13 14.38 16.41
N PRO A 31 -34.40 13.47 17.09
CA PRO A 31 -34.43 12.04 16.78
C PRO A 31 -35.81 11.41 17.06
N VAL A 32 -36.74 12.22 17.56
CA VAL A 32 -38.08 11.87 17.95
C VAL A 32 -38.97 13.12 17.84
N LEU A 33 -40.12 13.00 17.18
CA LEU A 33 -41.17 14.03 17.27
C LEU A 33 -41.69 14.13 18.72
N HIS A 34 -41.37 15.23 19.39
CA HIS A 34 -41.80 15.51 20.74
C HIS A 34 -43.16 16.19 20.71
N ASN A 35 -44.25 15.42 20.68
CA ASN A 35 -45.59 15.99 20.82
C ASN A 35 -46.01 15.92 22.28
N GLY A 36 -46.23 17.08 22.90
CA GLY A 36 -46.60 17.20 24.31
C GLY A 36 -47.70 16.20 24.70
N SER A 37 -47.57 15.63 25.90
CA SER A 37 -48.45 14.63 26.52
C SER A 37 -48.41 13.16 26.04
N GLN A 38 -47.69 12.77 24.96
CA GLN A 38 -47.74 11.38 24.42
C GLN A 38 -46.40 10.62 24.22
N GLY A 39 -45.29 11.06 24.83
CA GLY A 39 -44.01 10.33 24.75
C GLY A 39 -43.31 10.39 23.39
N HIS A 40 -42.16 9.73 23.25
CA HIS A 40 -41.32 9.78 22.05
C HIS A 40 -41.93 8.94 20.89
N ARG A 41 -42.01 9.45 19.64
CA ARG A 41 -42.39 8.68 18.44
C ARG A 41 -41.25 8.51 17.43
N VAL A 42 -40.93 7.27 17.05
CA VAL A 42 -39.89 6.92 16.06
C VAL A 42 -40.51 6.56 14.71
N PRO A 43 -40.25 7.31 13.62
CA PRO A 43 -40.78 7.03 12.29
C PRO A 43 -39.92 5.99 11.54
N LEU A 44 -40.44 5.49 10.40
CA LEU A 44 -39.61 4.84 9.37
C LEU A 44 -38.86 5.93 8.57
N LEU A 45 -37.80 5.56 7.84
CA LEU A 45 -37.10 6.48 6.93
C LEU A 45 -36.95 5.84 5.55
N ILE A 46 -37.75 6.28 4.58
CA ILE A 46 -37.70 5.77 3.21
C ILE A 46 -37.37 6.93 2.27
N ASN A 47 -36.29 6.79 1.50
CA ASN A 47 -35.78 7.82 0.60
C ASN A 47 -35.55 9.16 1.33
N ASP A 48 -34.95 9.10 2.52
CA ASP A 48 -34.74 10.21 3.46
C ASP A 48 -36.02 10.94 3.94
N ALA A 49 -37.21 10.42 3.62
CA ALA A 49 -38.48 10.94 4.11
C ALA A 49 -38.96 10.14 5.33
N PRO A 50 -39.27 10.81 6.46
CA PRO A 50 -39.85 10.15 7.61
C PRO A 50 -41.30 9.72 7.33
N ILE A 51 -41.66 8.49 7.67
CA ILE A 51 -43.04 8.00 7.57
C ILE A 51 -43.57 7.75 8.99
N LEU A 52 -44.58 8.53 9.36
CA LEU A 52 -45.35 8.38 10.60
C LEU A 52 -46.83 8.59 10.27
N ARG A 53 -47.66 7.58 10.54
CA ARG A 53 -49.11 7.66 10.29
C ARG A 53 -49.83 8.05 11.58
N GLU A 54 -50.07 9.34 11.79
CA GLU A 54 -50.66 9.85 13.05
C GLU A 54 -52.07 9.29 13.30
N ASP A 55 -52.86 9.07 12.25
CA ASP A 55 -54.24 8.61 12.31
C ASP A 55 -54.40 7.08 12.35
N ASP A 56 -53.31 6.32 12.15
CA ASP A 56 -53.32 4.84 12.16
C ASP A 56 -52.47 4.28 13.30
N THR A 57 -53.07 4.24 14.50
CA THR A 57 -52.42 3.67 15.68
C THR A 57 -52.29 2.15 15.63
N SER A 58 -52.96 1.46 14.69
CA SER A 58 -52.90 0.00 14.59
C SER A 58 -51.49 -0.50 14.30
N ARG A 59 -50.66 0.32 13.66
CA ARG A 59 -49.27 0.02 13.31
C ARG A 59 -48.23 0.55 14.30
N HIS A 60 -48.66 1.23 15.37
CA HIS A 60 -47.74 1.68 16.42
C HIS A 60 -47.43 0.57 17.41
N HIS A 61 -46.18 0.51 17.88
CA HIS A 61 -45.77 -0.37 18.97
C HIS A 61 -45.14 0.44 20.09
N SER A 62 -45.51 0.14 21.33
CA SER A 62 -44.96 0.79 22.53
C SER A 62 -43.67 0.11 22.98
N PHE A 63 -42.70 0.90 23.40
CA PHE A 63 -41.48 0.43 24.07
C PHE A 63 -41.17 1.33 25.26
N GLU A 64 -40.22 0.92 26.11
CA GLU A 64 -39.83 1.74 27.25
C GLU A 64 -39.13 3.01 26.76
N GLY A 65 -39.85 4.14 26.81
CA GLY A 65 -39.39 5.42 26.30
C GLY A 65 -40.27 6.02 25.19
N GLY A 66 -41.21 5.28 24.59
CA GLY A 66 -42.08 5.84 23.56
C GLY A 66 -42.83 4.83 22.69
N HIS A 67 -43.12 5.22 21.45
CA HIS A 67 -43.74 4.42 20.40
C HIS A 67 -42.92 4.46 19.12
N PHE A 68 -43.03 3.44 18.27
CA PHE A 68 -42.48 3.46 16.92
C PHE A 68 -43.52 3.06 15.87
N GLN A 69 -43.35 3.56 14.65
CA GLN A 69 -44.11 3.16 13.47
C GLN A 69 -43.61 1.80 12.97
N GLY A 70 -44.48 0.78 12.95
CA GLY A 70 -44.21 -0.48 12.25
C GLY A 70 -44.48 -0.34 10.75
N ALA A 71 -43.60 -0.93 9.94
CA ALA A 71 -43.75 -1.03 8.49
C ALA A 71 -44.78 -2.09 8.11
N ASP A 72 -45.54 -1.82 7.06
CA ASP A 72 -46.34 -2.82 6.35
C ASP A 72 -45.63 -3.31 5.07
N LEU A 73 -46.32 -4.15 4.28
CA LEU A 73 -45.77 -4.66 3.03
C LEU A 73 -45.61 -3.57 1.95
N SER A 74 -46.42 -2.52 1.97
CA SER A 74 -46.27 -1.38 1.05
C SER A 74 -45.00 -0.61 1.37
N ASP A 75 -44.76 -0.33 2.66
CA ASP A 75 -43.52 0.30 3.13
C ASP A 75 -42.28 -0.53 2.73
N CYS A 76 -42.37 -1.86 2.82
CA CYS A 76 -41.30 -2.75 2.38
C CYS A 76 -41.06 -2.64 0.87
N ALA A 77 -42.12 -2.62 0.06
CA ALA A 77 -42.03 -2.44 -1.39
C ALA A 77 -41.40 -1.08 -1.75
N ASP A 78 -41.79 -0.02 -1.05
CA ASP A 78 -41.27 1.32 -1.25
C ASP A 78 -39.79 1.43 -0.87
N ALA A 79 -39.37 0.82 0.25
CA ALA A 79 -37.97 0.75 0.65
C ALA A 79 -37.10 0.00 -0.37
N VAL A 80 -37.59 -1.13 -0.89
CA VAL A 80 -36.89 -1.89 -1.95
C VAL A 80 -36.81 -1.09 -3.25
N SER A 81 -37.91 -0.47 -3.68
CA SER A 81 -37.96 0.36 -4.87
C SER A 81 -36.99 1.55 -4.78
N SER A 82 -36.97 2.21 -3.62
CA SER A 82 -36.04 3.29 -3.27
C SER A 82 -34.57 2.87 -3.41
N CYS A 83 -34.18 1.78 -2.72
CA CYS A 83 -32.83 1.21 -2.83
C CYS A 83 -32.47 0.81 -4.27
N SER A 84 -33.37 0.12 -4.98
CA SER A 84 -33.11 -0.36 -6.33
C SER A 84 -32.89 0.79 -7.32
N LYS A 85 -33.62 1.91 -7.17
CA LYS A 85 -33.41 3.12 -7.99
C LYS A 85 -32.07 3.78 -7.66
N ALA A 86 -31.75 3.94 -6.37
CA ALA A 86 -30.49 4.54 -5.94
C ALA A 86 -29.26 3.70 -6.32
N PHE A 87 -29.38 2.37 -6.39
CA PHE A 87 -28.29 1.47 -6.73
C PHE A 87 -27.68 1.75 -8.12
N VAL A 88 -28.49 2.17 -9.09
CA VAL A 88 -28.04 2.47 -10.46
C VAL A 88 -26.93 3.53 -10.46
N THR A 89 -27.07 4.57 -9.65
CA THR A 89 -26.08 5.66 -9.56
C THR A 89 -25.04 5.38 -8.47
N TRP A 90 -25.44 4.79 -7.34
CA TRP A 90 -24.54 4.52 -6.22
C TRP A 90 -23.45 3.48 -6.55
N SER A 91 -23.79 2.44 -7.30
CA SER A 91 -22.85 1.38 -7.70
C SER A 91 -21.70 1.91 -8.56
N THR A 92 -21.95 2.93 -9.37
CA THR A 92 -20.96 3.55 -10.28
C THR A 92 -20.20 4.71 -9.65
N THR A 93 -20.57 5.13 -8.44
CA THR A 93 -19.87 6.18 -7.69
C THR A 93 -18.41 5.74 -7.44
N SER A 94 -17.44 6.65 -7.58
CA SER A 94 -16.03 6.25 -7.42
C SER A 94 -15.73 5.81 -5.98
N PRO A 95 -14.85 4.81 -5.76
CA PRO A 95 -14.44 4.40 -4.41
C PRO A 95 -13.90 5.57 -3.57
N THR A 96 -13.20 6.52 -4.19
CA THR A 96 -12.71 7.75 -3.54
C THR A 96 -13.85 8.62 -3.01
N HIS A 97 -14.94 8.76 -3.77
CA HIS A 97 -16.10 9.54 -3.33
C HIS A 97 -16.84 8.84 -2.18
N ARG A 98 -17.06 7.52 -2.28
CA ARG A 98 -17.66 6.73 -1.19
C ARG A 98 -16.81 6.78 0.09
N ARG A 99 -15.47 6.69 -0.03
CA ARG A 99 -14.54 6.92 1.08
C ARG A 99 -14.74 8.30 1.71
N GLY A 100 -14.86 9.34 0.90
CA GLY A 100 -15.11 10.71 1.39
C GLY A 100 -16.41 10.84 2.19
N LEU A 101 -17.49 10.17 1.75
CA LEU A 101 -18.77 10.10 2.47
C LEU A 101 -18.64 9.36 3.81
N LEU A 102 -17.95 8.22 3.84
CA LEU A 102 -17.71 7.47 5.08
C LEU A 102 -16.86 8.25 6.09
N LEU A 103 -15.81 8.94 5.65
CA LEU A 103 -15.01 9.80 6.55
C LEU A 103 -15.84 10.97 7.11
N ARG A 104 -16.76 11.54 6.30
CA ARG A 104 -17.73 12.51 6.81
C ARG A 104 -18.69 11.88 7.83
N LEU A 105 -19.18 10.67 7.58
CA LEU A 105 -20.03 9.95 8.52
C LEU A 105 -19.35 9.75 9.88
N ALA A 106 -18.08 9.35 9.89
CA ALA A 106 -17.29 9.24 11.13
C ALA A 106 -17.20 10.59 11.85
N GLN A 107 -17.00 11.69 11.12
CA GLN A 107 -16.98 13.03 11.70
C GLN A 107 -18.35 13.46 12.27
N VAL A 108 -19.44 13.17 11.57
CA VAL A 108 -20.80 13.44 12.07
C VAL A 108 -21.06 12.65 13.35
N LEU A 109 -20.70 11.37 13.39
CA LEU A 109 -20.83 10.55 14.61
C LEU A 109 -19.99 11.11 15.77
N LYS A 110 -18.75 11.55 15.52
CA LYS A 110 -17.91 12.22 16.53
C LYS A 110 -18.56 13.47 17.11
N ASN A 111 -19.22 14.26 16.27
CA ASN A 111 -19.91 15.48 16.69
C ASN A 111 -21.16 15.19 17.53
N HIS A 112 -21.84 14.07 17.27
CA HIS A 112 -23.08 13.67 17.96
C HIS A 112 -22.90 12.54 18.98
N GLN A 113 -21.66 12.23 19.37
CA GLN A 113 -21.36 11.08 20.24
C GLN A 113 -22.07 11.14 21.60
N GLN A 114 -22.22 12.34 22.19
CA GLN A 114 -22.85 12.47 23.51
C GLN A 114 -24.34 12.16 23.46
N GLU A 115 -24.99 12.54 22.36
CA GLU A 115 -26.41 12.31 22.12
C GLU A 115 -26.70 10.82 22.01
N VAL A 116 -25.98 10.09 21.14
CA VAL A 116 -26.21 8.65 20.98
C VAL A 116 -25.85 7.85 22.23
N ARG A 117 -24.82 8.26 22.98
CA ARG A 117 -24.52 7.64 24.29
C ARG A 117 -25.70 7.78 25.25
N ASN A 118 -26.33 8.96 25.30
CA ASN A 118 -27.48 9.18 26.17
C ASN A 118 -28.70 8.36 25.72
N ILE A 119 -28.95 8.28 24.41
CA ILE A 119 -30.00 7.43 23.85
C ILE A 119 -29.77 5.96 24.27
N MET A 120 -28.59 5.41 24.01
CA MET A 120 -28.24 4.02 24.33
C MET A 120 -28.41 3.71 25.82
N LYS A 121 -27.87 4.55 26.71
CA LYS A 121 -28.01 4.36 28.17
C LYS A 121 -29.47 4.33 28.61
N SER A 122 -30.31 5.19 28.03
CA SER A 122 -31.74 5.24 28.35
C SER A 122 -32.56 4.10 27.75
N GLU A 123 -32.14 3.58 26.60
CA GLU A 123 -32.91 2.61 25.79
C GLU A 123 -32.57 1.16 26.13
N ILE A 124 -31.28 0.85 26.36
CA ILE A 124 -30.80 -0.51 26.61
C ILE A 124 -30.19 -0.71 28.00
N TYR A 125 -30.27 0.29 28.88
CA TYR A 125 -29.80 0.25 30.27
C TYR A 125 -28.31 -0.11 30.44
N CYS A 126 -27.48 0.25 29.46
CA CYS A 126 -26.04 0.07 29.58
C CYS A 126 -25.38 1.20 30.40
N ASP A 127 -24.16 0.96 30.88
CA ASP A 127 -23.35 1.99 31.51
C ASP A 127 -22.67 2.92 30.48
N ASP A 128 -22.00 3.96 30.98
CA ASP A 128 -21.31 4.93 30.13
C ASP A 128 -20.07 4.36 29.44
N GLU A 129 -19.40 3.40 30.07
CA GLU A 129 -18.24 2.71 29.50
C GLU A 129 -18.65 1.93 28.25
N TRP A 130 -19.71 1.13 28.33
CA TRP A 130 -20.24 0.39 27.20
C TRP A 130 -20.72 1.30 26.07
N ALA A 131 -21.41 2.40 26.42
CA ALA A 131 -21.84 3.38 25.43
C ALA A 131 -20.64 4.06 24.73
N SER A 132 -19.57 4.36 25.46
CA SER A 132 -18.33 4.93 24.94
C SER A 132 -17.57 3.96 24.02
N ILE A 133 -17.47 2.69 24.41
CA ILE A 133 -16.91 1.61 23.58
C ILE A 133 -17.70 1.47 22.28
N GLY A 134 -19.04 1.48 22.36
CA GLY A 134 -19.92 1.41 21.19
C GLY A 134 -19.68 2.54 20.19
N VAL A 135 -19.46 3.78 20.66
CA VAL A 135 -19.12 4.91 19.78
C VAL A 135 -17.72 4.75 19.17
N THR A 136 -16.73 4.44 19.99
CA THR A 136 -15.32 4.37 19.54
C THR A 136 -15.14 3.28 18.48
N THR A 137 -15.63 2.07 18.76
CA THR A 137 -15.59 0.94 17.81
C THR A 137 -16.37 1.21 16.52
N SER A 138 -17.47 1.97 16.60
CA SER A 138 -18.24 2.40 15.43
C SER A 138 -17.46 3.36 14.54
N ILE A 139 -16.76 4.33 15.12
CA ILE A 139 -15.89 5.24 14.38
C ILE A 139 -14.76 4.45 13.70
N ASP A 140 -14.10 3.57 14.44
CA ASP A 140 -13.00 2.75 13.91
C ASP A 140 -13.47 1.87 12.74
N LEU A 141 -14.66 1.27 12.84
CA LEU A 141 -15.28 0.50 11.77
C LEU A 141 -15.53 1.35 10.50
N ILE A 142 -16.06 2.56 10.66
CA ILE A 142 -16.33 3.47 9.55
C ILE A 142 -15.02 3.89 8.88
N GLU A 143 -14.04 4.34 9.66
CA GLU A 143 -12.75 4.82 9.17
C GLU A 143 -11.98 3.69 8.49
N GLN A 144 -11.90 2.52 9.11
CA GLN A 144 -11.21 1.35 8.53
C GLN A 144 -11.85 0.92 7.20
N SER A 145 -13.17 0.86 7.13
CA SER A 145 -13.88 0.55 5.88
C SER A 145 -13.60 1.61 4.80
N ALA A 146 -13.55 2.89 5.19
CA ALA A 146 -13.22 3.99 4.29
C ALA A 146 -11.79 3.85 3.72
N TYR A 147 -10.80 3.50 4.56
CA TYR A 147 -9.41 3.36 4.12
C TYR A 147 -9.23 2.16 3.17
N LEU A 148 -9.81 1.01 3.52
CA LEU A 148 -9.68 -0.23 2.74
C LEU A 148 -10.29 -0.14 1.34
N LEU A 149 -11.31 0.71 1.13
CA LEU A 149 -11.90 0.95 -0.19
C LEU A 149 -10.89 1.37 -1.26
N THR A 150 -9.83 2.06 -0.84
CA THR A 150 -8.78 2.56 -1.74
C THR A 150 -7.45 1.83 -1.58
N ALA A 151 -7.37 0.82 -0.71
CA ALA A 151 -6.14 0.13 -0.33
C ALA A 151 -5.74 -1.04 -1.26
N GLY A 152 -6.22 -1.08 -2.50
CA GLY A 152 -5.98 -2.20 -3.43
C GLY A 152 -6.81 -3.45 -3.13
N THR A 153 -7.25 -3.65 -1.88
CA THR A 153 -8.04 -4.78 -1.37
C THR A 153 -9.32 -5.06 -2.15
N MET A 154 -10.01 -4.01 -2.63
CA MET A 154 -11.24 -4.09 -3.41
C MET A 154 -11.02 -4.01 -4.93
N SER A 155 -9.78 -4.13 -5.39
CA SER A 155 -9.45 -4.09 -6.83
C SER A 155 -9.77 -5.41 -7.51
N GLY A 156 -10.05 -5.35 -8.81
CA GLY A 156 -10.05 -6.52 -9.67
C GLY A 156 -8.63 -7.08 -9.90
N THR A 157 -8.54 -8.21 -10.59
CA THR A 157 -7.25 -8.82 -10.97
C THR A 157 -7.17 -9.06 -12.49
N ILE A 158 -5.95 -9.14 -13.03
CA ILE A 158 -5.69 -9.45 -14.43
C ILE A 158 -4.88 -10.75 -14.50
N PRO A 159 -5.53 -11.92 -14.37
CA PRO A 159 -4.83 -13.20 -14.46
C PRO A 159 -4.39 -13.52 -15.89
N HIS A 160 -3.36 -14.36 -16.00
CA HIS A 160 -2.98 -14.97 -17.27
C HIS A 160 -4.09 -15.90 -17.76
N THR A 161 -4.30 -15.93 -19.07
CA THR A 161 -5.22 -16.86 -19.72
C THR A 161 -4.45 -17.90 -20.52
N GLN A 162 -5.06 -19.08 -20.72
CA GLN A 162 -4.44 -20.15 -21.50
C GLN A 162 -4.27 -19.78 -22.98
N PRO A 163 -5.24 -19.14 -23.66
CA PRO A 163 -5.06 -18.75 -25.06
C PRO A 163 -4.06 -17.60 -25.20
N GLU A 164 -3.08 -17.76 -26.08
CA GLU A 164 -2.09 -16.73 -26.37
C GLU A 164 -2.77 -15.43 -26.85
N GLY A 165 -2.25 -14.28 -26.40
CA GLY A 165 -2.76 -12.96 -26.76
C GLY A 165 -4.10 -12.57 -26.13
N SER A 166 -4.72 -13.43 -25.31
CA SER A 166 -5.96 -13.11 -24.60
C SER A 166 -5.70 -12.55 -23.19
N TYR A 167 -6.57 -11.65 -22.74
CA TYR A 167 -6.51 -11.06 -21.39
C TYR A 167 -7.69 -11.53 -20.55
N GLY A 168 -7.41 -11.95 -19.31
CA GLY A 168 -8.42 -12.22 -18.30
C GLY A 168 -8.56 -11.00 -17.42
N LEU A 169 -9.77 -10.44 -17.32
CA LEU A 169 -10.08 -9.32 -16.45
C LEU A 169 -11.11 -9.80 -15.42
N VAL A 170 -10.72 -9.85 -14.16
CA VAL A 170 -11.63 -10.21 -13.06
C VAL A 170 -12.03 -8.95 -12.34
N PHE A 171 -13.26 -8.48 -12.55
CA PHE A 171 -13.81 -7.32 -11.88
C PHE A 171 -14.45 -7.70 -10.55
N THR A 172 -14.33 -6.82 -9.57
CA THR A 172 -15.07 -6.88 -8.30
C THR A 172 -16.26 -5.92 -8.40
N ARG A 173 -17.49 -6.43 -8.24
CA ARG A 173 -18.73 -5.65 -8.43
C ARG A 173 -19.64 -5.73 -7.20
N PRO A 174 -20.37 -4.66 -6.86
CA PRO A 174 -21.39 -4.74 -5.81
C PRO A 174 -22.53 -5.67 -6.23
N LEU A 175 -23.19 -6.27 -5.25
CA LEU A 175 -24.28 -7.23 -5.45
C LEU A 175 -25.59 -6.54 -5.89
N GLY A 176 -26.01 -5.49 -5.18
CA GLY A 176 -27.34 -4.89 -5.35
C GLY A 176 -27.89 -4.26 -4.08
N VAL A 177 -29.16 -4.54 -3.76
CA VAL A 177 -29.78 -4.16 -2.49
C VAL A 177 -29.45 -5.21 -1.42
N VAL A 178 -28.99 -4.76 -0.26
CA VAL A 178 -28.69 -5.62 0.90
C VAL A 178 -29.68 -5.34 2.02
N LEU A 179 -30.25 -6.40 2.59
CA LEU A 179 -31.06 -6.32 3.80
C LEU A 179 -30.13 -6.49 5.02
N GLY A 180 -29.87 -5.41 5.74
CA GLY A 180 -29.10 -5.41 6.98
C GLY A 180 -30.01 -5.41 8.20
N ILE A 181 -29.90 -6.42 9.06
CA ILE A 181 -30.76 -6.59 10.23
C ILE A 181 -29.89 -6.55 11.49
N ALA A 182 -30.14 -5.56 12.35
CA ALA A 182 -29.30 -5.26 13.51
C ALA A 182 -29.98 -5.64 14.85
N PRO A 183 -29.23 -6.20 15.82
CA PRO A 183 -29.71 -6.52 17.16
C PRO A 183 -29.65 -5.32 18.10
N TRP A 184 -30.11 -5.49 19.34
CA TRP A 184 -30.26 -4.43 20.33
C TRP A 184 -29.11 -4.31 21.34
N ASN A 185 -28.22 -5.30 21.46
CA ASN A 185 -27.24 -5.37 22.56
C ASN A 185 -26.05 -4.43 22.40
N SER A 186 -25.62 -4.17 21.16
CA SER A 186 -24.68 -3.11 20.81
C SER A 186 -25.25 -2.32 19.63
N PRO A 187 -26.33 -1.55 19.86
CA PRO A 187 -27.25 -1.12 18.82
C PRO A 187 -26.63 -0.13 17.83
N LEU A 188 -25.74 0.75 18.30
CA LEU A 188 -25.00 1.65 17.41
C LEU A 188 -24.01 0.87 16.52
N PHE A 189 -23.12 0.11 17.15
CA PHE A 189 -22.03 -0.58 16.46
C PHE A 189 -22.52 -1.66 15.50
N LEU A 190 -23.48 -2.49 15.93
CA LEU A 190 -23.98 -3.60 15.12
C LEU A 190 -24.91 -3.13 14.00
N ALA A 191 -25.61 -2.01 14.16
CA ALA A 191 -26.32 -1.38 13.04
C ALA A 191 -25.35 -0.81 12.01
N LEU A 192 -24.29 -0.12 12.43
CA LEU A 192 -23.25 0.34 11.51
C LEU A 192 -22.53 -0.83 10.83
N ARG A 193 -22.23 -1.90 11.56
CA ARG A 193 -21.69 -3.16 10.98
C ARG A 193 -22.63 -3.77 9.94
N ALA A 194 -23.95 -3.66 10.13
CA ALA A 194 -24.92 -4.18 9.17
C ALA A 194 -24.89 -3.43 7.83
N VAL A 195 -24.52 -2.14 7.83
CA VAL A 195 -24.69 -1.25 6.67
C VAL A 195 -23.39 -0.71 6.06
N ILE A 196 -22.31 -0.54 6.84
CA ILE A 196 -21.11 0.16 6.37
C ILE A 196 -20.38 -0.61 5.26
N ALA A 197 -20.13 -1.91 5.46
CA ALA A 197 -19.45 -2.73 4.46
C ALA A 197 -20.21 -2.83 3.12
N PRO A 198 -21.54 -3.08 3.08
CA PRO A 198 -22.28 -3.06 1.83
C PRO A 198 -22.29 -1.67 1.17
N LEU A 199 -22.48 -0.59 1.94
CA LEU A 199 -22.43 0.78 1.40
C LEU A 199 -21.07 1.12 0.82
N ALA A 200 -19.99 0.79 1.53
CA ALA A 200 -18.62 1.01 1.10
C ALA A 200 -18.37 0.37 -0.28
N THR A 201 -18.81 -0.88 -0.45
CA THR A 201 -18.61 -1.66 -1.67
C THR A 201 -19.51 -1.26 -2.83
N GLY A 202 -20.46 -0.33 -2.62
CA GLY A 202 -21.34 0.21 -3.67
C GLY A 202 -22.74 -0.41 -3.72
N ASN A 203 -23.14 -1.15 -2.69
CA ASN A 203 -24.50 -1.64 -2.51
C ASN A 203 -25.37 -0.57 -1.84
N THR A 204 -26.68 -0.65 -2.01
CA THR A 204 -27.67 0.11 -1.21
C THR A 204 -28.23 -0.78 -0.11
N VAL A 205 -28.71 -0.20 0.99
CA VAL A 205 -29.05 -0.97 2.18
C VAL A 205 -30.42 -0.60 2.73
N ILE A 206 -31.19 -1.63 3.10
CA ILE A 206 -32.35 -1.52 3.98
C ILE A 206 -31.91 -1.95 5.37
N LEU A 207 -31.86 -1.02 6.32
CA LEU A 207 -31.60 -1.27 7.73
C LEU A 207 -32.92 -1.62 8.43
N LYS A 208 -33.08 -2.88 8.83
CA LYS A 208 -34.16 -3.34 9.71
C LYS A 208 -33.68 -3.27 11.15
N GLY A 209 -34.13 -2.26 11.89
CA GLY A 209 -33.74 -2.06 13.29
C GLY A 209 -34.45 -3.01 14.25
N SER A 210 -33.80 -3.34 15.36
CA SER A 210 -34.46 -4.01 16.49
C SER A 210 -35.59 -3.14 17.08
N GLU A 211 -36.73 -3.76 17.33
CA GLU A 211 -37.87 -3.22 18.07
C GLU A 211 -37.52 -2.88 19.54
N LEU A 212 -36.41 -3.41 20.06
CA LEU A 212 -35.90 -3.14 21.41
C LEU A 212 -34.92 -1.97 21.47
N SER A 213 -34.46 -1.45 20.32
CA SER A 213 -33.59 -0.27 20.27
C SER A 213 -33.93 0.67 19.09
N PRO A 214 -35.22 1.08 18.95
CA PRO A 214 -35.69 1.81 17.79
C PRO A 214 -35.09 3.23 17.69
N ARG A 215 -34.86 3.92 18.80
CA ARG A 215 -34.31 5.30 18.80
C ARG A 215 -32.85 5.30 18.38
N THR A 216 -32.05 4.35 18.88
CA THR A 216 -30.64 4.25 18.48
C THR A 216 -30.51 3.93 17.00
N HIS A 217 -31.32 3.01 16.46
CA HIS A 217 -31.26 2.65 15.04
C HIS A 217 -31.79 3.76 14.11
N TYR A 218 -32.83 4.50 14.53
CA TYR A 218 -33.28 5.68 13.80
C TYR A 218 -32.20 6.78 13.78
N PHE A 219 -31.52 7.00 14.91
CA PHE A 219 -30.36 7.89 14.97
C PHE A 219 -29.28 7.46 13.96
N VAL A 220 -28.96 6.17 13.88
CA VAL A 220 -28.00 5.63 12.89
C VAL A 220 -28.45 5.93 11.46
N ALA A 221 -29.74 5.75 11.14
CA ALA A 221 -30.27 6.08 9.82
C ALA A 221 -30.09 7.56 9.48
N GLY A 222 -30.38 8.46 10.42
CA GLY A 222 -30.22 9.91 10.28
C GLY A 222 -28.77 10.36 10.03
N LEU A 223 -27.77 9.62 10.53
CA LEU A 223 -26.35 9.95 10.31
C LEU A 223 -25.98 9.95 8.82
N PHE A 224 -26.56 9.06 8.02
CA PHE A 224 -26.25 8.96 6.59
C PHE A 224 -26.71 10.18 5.80
N ALA A 225 -27.94 10.65 6.05
CA ALA A 225 -28.47 11.87 5.45
C ALA A 225 -27.58 13.08 5.81
N LYS A 226 -27.22 13.24 7.09
CA LYS A 226 -26.36 14.37 7.55
C LYS A 226 -24.92 14.26 7.04
N ALA A 227 -24.42 13.07 6.76
CA ALA A 227 -23.12 12.86 6.11
C ALA A 227 -23.13 13.15 4.59
N GLY A 228 -24.33 13.32 4.01
CA GLY A 228 -24.56 13.64 2.60
C GLY A 228 -24.65 12.42 1.69
N PHE A 229 -25.05 11.25 2.22
CA PHE A 229 -25.37 10.10 1.36
C PHE A 229 -26.60 10.44 0.50
N PRO A 230 -26.66 10.00 -0.76
CA PRO A 230 -27.82 10.24 -1.60
C PRO A 230 -29.09 9.58 -1.06
N PRO A 231 -30.28 10.21 -1.24
CA PRO A 231 -31.54 9.60 -0.86
C PRO A 231 -31.74 8.21 -1.46
N GLY A 232 -32.26 7.30 -0.64
CA GLY A 232 -32.56 5.92 -1.01
C GLY A 232 -31.36 4.95 -0.97
N VAL A 233 -30.13 5.47 -0.79
CA VAL A 233 -28.94 4.61 -0.57
C VAL A 233 -29.06 3.83 0.75
N VAL A 234 -29.64 4.47 1.78
CA VAL A 234 -30.01 3.85 3.05
C VAL A 234 -31.49 4.08 3.28
N ASN A 235 -32.24 3.01 3.54
CA ASN A 235 -33.62 3.09 4.05
C ASN A 235 -33.66 2.40 5.41
N PHE A 236 -34.50 2.89 6.32
CA PHE A 236 -34.67 2.34 7.66
C PHE A 236 -36.11 1.94 7.91
N ILE A 237 -36.29 0.73 8.39
CA ILE A 237 -37.60 0.18 8.75
C ILE A 237 -37.58 -0.47 10.13
N LEU A 238 -38.74 -0.45 10.76
CA LEU A 238 -39.09 -1.20 11.97
C LEU A 238 -40.35 -2.02 11.68
N HIS A 239 -40.60 -3.05 12.46
CA HIS A 239 -41.87 -3.79 12.40
C HIS A 239 -42.35 -4.07 13.81
N ARG A 240 -43.65 -4.31 13.98
CA ARG A 240 -44.17 -4.85 15.24
C ARG A 240 -43.69 -6.29 15.39
N PRO A 241 -43.44 -6.80 16.61
CA PRO A 241 -42.95 -8.16 16.82
C PRO A 241 -43.77 -9.24 16.08
N GLU A 242 -45.09 -9.09 16.03
CA GLU A 242 -46.04 -9.98 15.36
C GLU A 242 -45.93 -9.96 13.82
N ASP A 243 -45.48 -8.85 13.23
CA ASP A 243 -45.34 -8.68 11.79
C ASP A 243 -43.99 -9.22 11.24
N ALA A 244 -43.07 -9.62 12.13
CA ALA A 244 -41.70 -9.97 11.76
C ALA A 244 -41.60 -11.03 10.64
N PRO A 245 -42.34 -12.15 10.68
CA PRO A 245 -42.23 -13.19 9.65
C PRO A 245 -42.67 -12.70 8.26
N GLU A 246 -43.71 -11.86 8.22
CA GLU A 246 -44.26 -11.34 6.97
C GLU A 246 -43.36 -10.26 6.37
N VAL A 247 -42.94 -9.28 7.17
CA VAL A 247 -42.05 -8.18 6.75
C VAL A 247 -40.70 -8.70 6.28
N VAL A 248 -40.02 -9.52 7.10
CA VAL A 248 -38.69 -10.05 6.75
C VAL A 248 -38.80 -11.03 5.58
N GLY A 249 -39.83 -11.89 5.56
CA GLY A 249 -40.08 -12.82 4.47
C GLY A 249 -40.33 -12.12 3.14
N TYR A 250 -41.08 -11.00 3.14
CA TYR A 250 -41.28 -10.18 1.94
C TYR A 250 -39.95 -9.64 1.39
N LEU A 251 -39.16 -8.97 2.23
CA LEU A 251 -37.87 -8.39 1.82
C LEU A 251 -36.89 -9.45 1.30
N ILE A 252 -36.86 -10.62 1.95
CA ILE A 252 -36.01 -11.74 1.50
C ILE A 252 -36.49 -12.30 0.16
N ARG A 253 -37.79 -12.32 -0.15
CA ARG A 253 -38.29 -12.85 -1.43
C ARG A 253 -38.14 -11.89 -2.60
N ASP A 254 -38.12 -10.59 -2.35
CA ASP A 254 -38.07 -9.59 -3.42
C ASP A 254 -36.79 -9.71 -4.29
N PRO A 255 -36.88 -9.84 -5.62
CA PRO A 255 -35.72 -10.10 -6.48
C PRO A 255 -34.64 -9.01 -6.48
N ALA A 256 -34.95 -7.77 -6.07
CA ALA A 256 -33.97 -6.69 -5.99
C ALA A 256 -33.01 -6.86 -4.80
N VAL A 257 -33.47 -7.47 -3.70
CA VAL A 257 -32.61 -7.81 -2.55
C VAL A 257 -31.70 -8.97 -2.92
N LYS A 258 -30.39 -8.80 -2.80
CA LYS A 258 -29.38 -9.78 -3.24
C LYS A 258 -28.69 -10.54 -2.12
N LYS A 259 -28.67 -9.99 -0.91
CA LYS A 259 -28.03 -10.61 0.25
C LYS A 259 -28.71 -10.16 1.55
N VAL A 260 -28.75 -11.06 2.53
CA VAL A 260 -29.18 -10.74 3.90
C VAL A 260 -27.96 -10.74 4.81
N ASN A 261 -27.83 -9.71 5.62
CA ASN A 261 -26.83 -9.58 6.66
C ASN A 261 -27.55 -9.50 8.01
N PHE A 262 -27.39 -10.52 8.85
CA PHE A 262 -28.14 -10.64 10.10
C PHE A 262 -27.22 -10.95 11.28
N THR A 263 -27.40 -10.19 12.35
CA THR A 263 -26.87 -10.52 13.67
C THR A 263 -28.02 -10.66 14.66
N GLY A 264 -28.05 -11.76 15.42
CA GLY A 264 -29.11 -12.04 16.38
C GLY A 264 -29.09 -13.48 16.89
N SER A 265 -30.24 -14.05 17.25
CA SER A 265 -30.28 -15.41 17.81
C SER A 265 -30.19 -16.50 16.74
N THR A 266 -29.66 -17.67 17.11
CA THR A 266 -29.59 -18.85 16.23
C THR A 266 -30.94 -19.25 15.66
N GLN A 267 -32.02 -19.18 16.44
CA GLN A 267 -33.36 -19.57 15.99
C GLN A 267 -33.87 -18.65 14.87
N VAL A 268 -33.70 -17.34 15.02
CA VAL A 268 -34.09 -16.37 14.00
C VAL A 268 -33.17 -16.49 12.78
N GLY A 269 -31.87 -16.67 12.99
CA GLY A 269 -30.90 -16.91 11.92
C GLY A 269 -31.24 -18.12 11.06
N ARG A 270 -31.69 -19.24 11.67
CA ARG A 270 -32.19 -20.42 10.94
C ARG A 270 -33.41 -20.09 10.08
N SER A 271 -34.37 -19.35 10.62
CA SER A 271 -35.57 -18.93 9.86
C SER A 271 -35.20 -18.05 8.66
N ILE A 272 -34.28 -17.11 8.85
CA ILE A 272 -33.78 -16.24 7.77
C ILE A 272 -33.05 -17.07 6.71
N ALA A 273 -32.15 -17.97 7.12
CA ALA A 273 -31.42 -18.85 6.22
C ALA A 273 -32.35 -19.76 5.40
N GLN A 274 -33.42 -20.27 6.01
CA GLN A 274 -34.43 -21.06 5.31
C GLN A 274 -35.13 -20.26 4.22
N GLN A 275 -35.62 -19.05 4.55
CA GLN A 275 -36.30 -18.18 3.57
C GLN A 275 -35.34 -17.71 2.47
N ALA A 276 -34.10 -17.36 2.83
CA ALA A 276 -33.08 -16.95 1.87
C ALA A 276 -32.65 -18.10 0.96
N GLY A 277 -32.58 -19.33 1.48
CA GLY A 277 -32.31 -20.54 0.69
C GLY A 277 -33.42 -20.81 -0.34
N LEU A 278 -34.69 -20.64 0.04
CA LEU A 278 -35.82 -20.71 -0.90
C LEU A 278 -35.71 -19.66 -2.02
N ALA A 279 -35.16 -18.48 -1.71
CA ALA A 279 -34.93 -17.40 -2.66
C ALA A 279 -33.56 -17.43 -3.37
N LEU A 280 -32.72 -18.46 -3.10
CA LEU A 280 -31.33 -18.59 -3.57
C LEU A 280 -30.44 -17.35 -3.28
N LYS A 281 -30.58 -16.79 -2.08
CA LYS A 281 -29.81 -15.61 -1.65
C LYS A 281 -28.76 -15.99 -0.60
N PRO A 282 -27.50 -15.55 -0.76
CA PRO A 282 -26.50 -15.70 0.29
C PRO A 282 -26.92 -14.94 1.55
N VAL A 283 -26.50 -15.45 2.70
CA VAL A 283 -26.68 -14.79 3.99
C VAL A 283 -25.34 -14.69 4.71
N LEU A 284 -25.16 -13.61 5.47
CA LEU A 284 -24.07 -13.43 6.43
C LEU A 284 -24.70 -13.45 7.82
N LEU A 285 -24.28 -14.39 8.67
CA LEU A 285 -24.91 -14.67 9.96
C LEU A 285 -23.90 -14.62 11.11
N GLU A 286 -24.18 -13.82 12.13
CA GLU A 286 -23.52 -13.86 13.46
C GLU A 286 -24.59 -14.14 14.51
N LEU A 287 -24.48 -15.28 15.19
CA LEU A 287 -25.61 -15.90 15.90
C LEU A 287 -25.35 -16.18 17.39
N GLY A 288 -24.41 -15.47 18.01
CA GLY A 288 -24.10 -15.65 19.43
C GLY A 288 -23.24 -16.89 19.70
N GLY A 289 -22.97 -17.17 20.97
CA GLY A 289 -22.07 -18.26 21.35
C GLY A 289 -22.20 -18.70 22.80
N LYS A 290 -21.77 -19.94 23.07
CA LYS A 290 -21.48 -20.43 24.42
C LYS A 290 -19.97 -20.36 24.67
N ASN A 291 -19.48 -19.16 25.00
CA ASN A 291 -18.04 -18.88 24.96
C ASN A 291 -17.34 -19.40 26.22
N CYS A 292 -16.18 -20.04 26.01
CA CYS A 292 -15.43 -20.71 27.08
C CYS A 292 -14.11 -20.00 27.36
N CYS A 293 -13.79 -19.82 28.64
CA CYS A 293 -12.48 -19.38 29.13
C CYS A 293 -11.74 -20.58 29.74
N ILE A 294 -10.64 -21.01 29.13
CA ILE A 294 -9.83 -22.15 29.57
C ILE A 294 -8.72 -21.64 30.48
N VAL A 295 -8.56 -22.22 31.67
CA VAL A 295 -7.54 -21.86 32.66
C VAL A 295 -6.70 -23.10 32.98
N LEU A 296 -5.46 -23.13 32.48
CA LEU A 296 -4.51 -24.22 32.70
C LEU A 296 -3.76 -24.04 34.02
N LYS A 297 -3.16 -25.11 34.55
CA LYS A 297 -2.47 -25.11 35.86
C LYS A 297 -1.35 -24.08 36.02
N ASP A 298 -0.72 -23.64 34.93
CA ASP A 298 0.36 -22.65 34.96
C ASP A 298 -0.12 -21.21 34.71
N ALA A 299 -1.44 -21.00 34.61
CA ALA A 299 -2.04 -19.70 34.37
C ALA A 299 -1.76 -18.68 35.48
N ASP A 300 -1.89 -17.40 35.14
CA ASP A 300 -2.06 -16.35 36.14
C ASP A 300 -3.51 -16.36 36.62
N ILE A 301 -3.75 -17.07 37.73
CA ILE A 301 -5.10 -17.35 38.25
C ILE A 301 -5.87 -16.08 38.61
N ASN A 302 -5.20 -15.09 39.21
CA ASN A 302 -5.84 -13.84 39.60
C ASN A 302 -6.33 -13.06 38.37
N ARG A 303 -5.48 -12.94 37.33
CA ARG A 303 -5.84 -12.25 36.08
C ARG A 303 -6.89 -13.02 35.27
N ALA A 304 -6.80 -14.35 35.24
CA ALA A 304 -7.79 -15.20 34.59
C ALA A 304 -9.18 -15.02 35.23
N ALA A 305 -9.24 -15.00 36.56
CA ALA A 305 -10.49 -14.80 37.30
C ALA A 305 -11.08 -13.40 37.08
N GLU A 306 -10.25 -12.36 37.09
CA GLU A 306 -10.67 -10.98 36.80
C GLU A 306 -11.28 -10.86 35.40
N ALA A 307 -10.56 -11.37 34.39
CA ALA A 307 -11.00 -11.30 32.99
C ALA A 307 -12.25 -12.14 32.72
N ALA A 308 -12.36 -13.33 33.32
CA ALA A 308 -13.55 -14.18 33.21
C ALA A 308 -14.79 -13.47 33.76
N LEU A 309 -14.68 -12.88 34.96
CA LEU A 309 -15.78 -12.13 35.58
C LEU A 309 -16.15 -10.89 34.76
N ALA A 310 -15.17 -10.10 34.32
CA ALA A 310 -15.41 -8.93 33.48
C ALA A 310 -16.14 -9.30 32.17
N GLY A 311 -15.68 -10.35 31.48
CA GLY A 311 -16.30 -10.84 30.24
C GLY A 311 -17.74 -11.32 30.42
N ALA A 312 -18.06 -11.93 31.56
CA ALA A 312 -19.43 -12.37 31.87
C ALA A 312 -20.40 -11.20 32.09
N THR A 313 -19.92 -10.05 32.58
CA THR A 313 -20.79 -8.91 32.94
C THR A 313 -21.23 -8.03 31.77
N LEU A 314 -20.66 -8.20 30.57
CA LEU A 314 -20.93 -7.34 29.41
C LEU A 314 -22.23 -7.64 28.66
N ASN A 315 -22.83 -8.83 28.85
CA ASN A 315 -24.10 -9.24 28.21
C ASN A 315 -24.11 -9.13 26.67
N ILE A 316 -23.10 -9.71 26.02
CA ILE A 316 -22.93 -9.69 24.56
C ILE A 316 -22.68 -11.09 23.98
N CYS A 317 -22.69 -11.23 22.65
CA CYS A 317 -22.48 -12.50 21.95
C CYS A 317 -21.16 -13.21 22.33
N MET A 318 -20.12 -12.45 22.69
CA MET A 318 -18.81 -12.97 23.10
C MET A 318 -18.65 -13.16 24.62
N SER A 319 -19.66 -12.87 25.43
CA SER A 319 -19.54 -12.94 26.89
C SER A 319 -19.09 -14.32 27.38
N THR A 320 -18.28 -14.34 28.45
CA THR A 320 -17.81 -15.59 29.07
C THR A 320 -18.98 -16.30 29.74
N ASP A 321 -19.36 -17.46 29.22
CA ASP A 321 -20.40 -18.31 29.80
C ASP A 321 -19.83 -19.37 30.72
N LEU A 322 -18.78 -20.07 30.26
CA LEU A 322 -18.15 -21.17 30.99
C LEU A 322 -16.67 -20.87 31.21
N VAL A 323 -16.18 -21.23 32.40
CA VAL A 323 -14.75 -21.27 32.70
C VAL A 323 -14.36 -22.72 32.93
N LEU A 324 -13.48 -23.23 32.07
CA LEU A 324 -12.95 -24.60 32.13
C LEU A 324 -11.61 -24.55 32.85
N VAL A 325 -11.54 -25.05 34.08
CA VAL A 325 -10.37 -24.89 34.95
C VAL A 325 -9.74 -26.24 35.27
N GLU A 326 -8.43 -26.38 35.09
CA GLU A 326 -7.73 -27.60 35.48
C GLU A 326 -7.89 -27.90 36.97
N LYS A 327 -8.14 -29.18 37.31
CA LYS A 327 -8.40 -29.65 38.68
C LYS A 327 -7.35 -29.20 39.70
N ASP A 328 -6.08 -29.09 39.29
CA ASP A 328 -4.98 -28.70 40.17
C ASP A 328 -5.11 -27.25 40.69
N VAL A 329 -5.83 -26.37 39.98
CA VAL A 329 -5.94 -24.93 40.29
C VAL A 329 -7.38 -24.44 40.46
N VAL A 330 -8.38 -25.33 40.40
CA VAL A 330 -9.80 -24.95 40.46
C VAL A 330 -10.18 -24.28 41.78
N ASP A 331 -9.63 -24.74 42.91
CA ASP A 331 -9.93 -24.16 44.22
C ASP A 331 -9.29 -22.77 44.41
N GLU A 332 -8.07 -22.59 43.91
CA GLU A 332 -7.41 -21.28 43.87
C GLU A 332 -8.19 -20.30 42.98
N PHE A 333 -8.61 -20.76 41.81
CA PHE A 333 -9.43 -19.98 40.89
C PHE A 333 -10.78 -19.58 41.51
N ARG A 334 -11.47 -20.50 42.19
CA ARG A 334 -12.72 -20.21 42.92
C ARG A 334 -12.52 -19.13 43.97
N ALA A 335 -11.41 -19.18 44.71
CA ALA A 335 -11.10 -18.20 45.74
C ALA A 335 -10.88 -16.80 45.15
N GLU A 336 -10.04 -16.68 44.11
CA GLU A 336 -9.78 -15.40 43.44
C GLU A 336 -11.01 -14.86 42.72
N LEU A 337 -11.80 -15.71 42.06
CA LEU A 337 -13.05 -15.30 41.42
C LEU A 337 -14.08 -14.80 42.45
N THR A 338 -14.21 -15.48 43.60
CA THR A 338 -15.08 -15.03 44.69
C THR A 338 -14.62 -13.68 45.26
N LYS A 339 -13.32 -13.44 45.36
CA LYS A 339 -12.74 -12.17 45.80
C LYS A 339 -13.06 -11.03 44.82
N HIS A 340 -12.95 -11.28 43.52
CA HIS A 340 -13.38 -10.32 42.48
C HIS A 340 -14.90 -10.09 42.48
N LEU A 341 -15.71 -11.12 42.75
CA LEU A 341 -17.15 -10.93 42.91
C LEU A 341 -17.48 -10.02 44.10
N ARG A 342 -16.77 -10.17 45.23
CA ARG A 342 -16.96 -9.32 46.42
C ARG A 342 -16.61 -7.85 46.17
N SER A 343 -15.67 -7.54 45.29
CA SER A 343 -15.38 -6.13 44.93
C SER A 343 -16.53 -5.50 44.14
N LYS A 344 -17.41 -6.32 43.54
CA LYS A 344 -18.65 -5.92 42.88
C LYS A 344 -19.90 -6.09 43.77
N ASN A 345 -19.74 -6.19 45.09
CA ASN A 345 -20.87 -6.37 46.01
C ASN A 345 -21.94 -5.27 45.84
N GLY A 346 -23.21 -5.68 45.73
CA GLY A 346 -24.34 -4.79 45.44
C GLY A 346 -24.60 -4.53 43.95
N SER A 347 -23.73 -4.99 43.04
CA SER A 347 -23.93 -4.79 41.60
C SER A 347 -25.03 -5.71 41.05
N ALA A 348 -26.01 -5.14 40.35
CA ALA A 348 -27.03 -5.88 39.61
C ALA A 348 -27.40 -5.11 38.34
N TYR A 349 -27.79 -5.82 37.29
CA TYR A 349 -28.00 -5.27 35.95
C TYR A 349 -29.44 -5.41 35.50
N ARG A 350 -29.97 -4.37 34.87
CA ARG A 350 -31.25 -4.44 34.17
C ARG A 350 -31.02 -5.04 32.79
N LEU A 351 -31.69 -6.15 32.51
CA LEU A 351 -31.72 -6.71 31.15
C LEU A 351 -32.77 -5.99 30.31
N VAL A 352 -32.63 -6.05 28.98
CA VAL A 352 -33.47 -5.33 27.99
C VAL A 352 -34.97 -5.65 28.07
N GLY A 353 -35.38 -6.72 28.75
CA GLY A 353 -36.78 -7.04 28.95
C GLY A 353 -37.04 -8.28 29.81
N LEU A 354 -38.29 -8.47 30.21
CA LEU A 354 -38.72 -9.54 31.12
C LEU A 354 -38.40 -10.94 30.57
N LYS A 355 -38.52 -11.16 29.26
CA LYS A 355 -38.16 -12.45 28.63
C LYS A 355 -36.69 -12.82 28.87
N SER A 356 -35.78 -11.84 28.81
CA SER A 356 -34.36 -12.05 29.08
C SER A 356 -34.12 -12.39 30.55
N GLN A 357 -34.80 -11.70 31.47
CA GLN A 357 -34.72 -11.98 32.91
C GLN A 357 -35.23 -13.38 33.24
N SER A 358 -36.42 -13.76 32.75
CA SER A 358 -37.01 -15.09 32.99
C SER A 358 -36.11 -16.22 32.46
N ARG A 359 -35.47 -16.02 31.30
CA ARG A 359 -34.54 -17.00 30.73
C ARG A 359 -33.31 -17.21 31.61
N VAL A 360 -32.67 -16.13 32.04
CA VAL A 360 -31.47 -16.21 32.91
C VAL A 360 -31.83 -16.86 34.25
N GLN A 361 -32.95 -16.46 34.86
CA GLN A 361 -33.43 -17.05 36.12
C GLN A 361 -33.73 -18.54 35.97
N ALA A 362 -34.35 -18.96 34.86
CA ALA A 362 -34.62 -20.37 34.59
C ALA A 362 -33.33 -21.20 34.46
N LEU A 363 -32.30 -20.67 33.79
CA LEU A 363 -31.01 -21.36 33.67
C LEU A 363 -30.29 -21.50 35.01
N VAL A 364 -30.33 -20.46 35.86
CA VAL A 364 -29.77 -20.50 37.22
C VAL A 364 -30.52 -21.50 38.08
N SER A 365 -31.85 -21.44 38.10
CA SER A 365 -32.68 -22.35 38.90
C SER A 365 -32.57 -23.82 38.45
N ASP A 366 -32.43 -24.08 37.14
CA ASP A 366 -32.16 -25.43 36.63
C ASP A 366 -30.80 -25.96 37.12
N ALA A 367 -29.75 -25.12 37.06
CA ALA A 367 -28.42 -25.50 37.54
C ALA A 367 -28.45 -25.81 39.04
N GLU A 368 -29.09 -24.97 39.86
CA GLU A 368 -29.23 -25.19 41.31
C GLU A 368 -30.02 -26.47 41.62
N ALA A 369 -31.14 -26.69 40.94
CA ALA A 369 -31.96 -27.90 41.10
C ALA A 369 -31.20 -29.19 40.75
N LYS A 370 -30.20 -29.10 39.86
CA LYS A 370 -29.34 -30.22 39.44
C LYS A 370 -28.01 -30.28 40.21
N GLY A 371 -27.85 -29.49 41.28
CA GLY A 371 -26.73 -29.61 42.23
C GLY A 371 -25.59 -28.60 42.08
N SER A 372 -25.75 -27.56 41.24
CA SER A 372 -24.82 -26.43 41.19
C SER A 372 -24.99 -25.54 42.42
N SER A 373 -23.88 -25.03 42.97
CA SER A 373 -23.94 -23.99 44.01
C SER A 373 -23.77 -22.62 43.37
N SER A 374 -24.62 -21.66 43.75
CA SER A 374 -24.55 -20.29 43.26
C SER A 374 -23.94 -19.32 44.28
N LYS A 375 -23.25 -18.30 43.78
CA LYS A 375 -22.84 -17.11 44.56
C LYS A 375 -23.19 -15.86 43.76
N SER A 376 -23.96 -14.96 44.37
CA SER A 376 -24.39 -13.71 43.74
C SER A 376 -23.63 -12.51 44.30
N SER A 377 -23.47 -11.46 43.49
CA SER A 377 -22.93 -10.15 43.90
C SER A 377 -23.83 -9.43 44.91
N THR A 378 -25.07 -9.87 45.07
CA THR A 378 -26.05 -9.29 46.00
C THR A 378 -26.52 -10.34 47.00
N GLY A 379 -27.02 -9.90 48.15
CA GLY A 379 -27.80 -10.75 49.05
C GLY A 379 -29.18 -11.13 48.46
N HIS A 380 -30.03 -11.77 49.26
CA HIS A 380 -31.35 -12.28 48.86
C HIS A 380 -32.40 -11.20 48.49
N GLN A 381 -32.11 -9.90 48.70
CA GLN A 381 -32.99 -8.79 48.33
C GLN A 381 -32.36 -7.95 47.22
N THR A 382 -32.85 -8.14 46.00
CA THR A 382 -32.63 -7.26 44.85
C THR A 382 -33.97 -6.77 44.32
N ASP A 383 -33.97 -5.62 43.66
CA ASP A 383 -35.09 -5.20 42.82
C ASP A 383 -35.43 -6.35 41.85
N PRO A 384 -36.71 -6.81 41.77
CA PRO A 384 -37.13 -7.86 40.85
C PRO A 384 -36.77 -7.62 39.38
N ASN A 385 -36.51 -6.36 39.00
CA ASN A 385 -36.13 -5.97 37.65
C ASN A 385 -34.61 -6.00 37.39
N LEU A 386 -33.80 -6.33 38.40
CA LEU A 386 -32.34 -6.39 38.30
C LEU A 386 -31.85 -7.84 38.52
N ILE A 387 -30.90 -8.25 37.69
CA ILE A 387 -30.25 -9.56 37.77
C ILE A 387 -28.85 -9.36 38.36
N PRO A 388 -28.51 -9.99 39.51
CA PRO A 388 -27.18 -9.91 40.07
C PRO A 388 -26.15 -10.67 39.23
N ILE A 389 -24.87 -10.37 39.45
CA ILE A 389 -23.79 -11.17 38.89
C ILE A 389 -23.79 -12.52 39.61
N THR A 390 -23.98 -13.63 38.90
CA THR A 390 -24.08 -14.96 39.50
C THR A 390 -22.99 -15.90 39.00
N ILE A 391 -22.20 -16.43 39.94
CA ILE A 391 -21.25 -17.50 39.69
C ILE A 391 -21.94 -18.82 40.02
N LEU A 392 -21.97 -19.74 39.06
CA LEU A 392 -22.45 -21.11 39.25
C LEU A 392 -21.24 -22.05 39.28
N ASP A 393 -21.08 -22.78 40.37
CA ASP A 393 -19.99 -23.75 40.52
C ASP A 393 -20.50 -25.19 40.30
N ASN A 394 -19.59 -26.09 39.95
CA ASN A 394 -19.89 -27.49 39.61
C ASN A 394 -20.89 -27.64 38.45
N ILE A 395 -20.71 -26.86 37.39
CA ILE A 395 -21.53 -26.98 36.17
C ILE A 395 -21.16 -28.26 35.40
N HIS A 396 -22.16 -29.02 34.95
CA HIS A 396 -21.98 -30.24 34.16
C HIS A 396 -23.04 -30.42 33.07
N SER A 397 -22.81 -31.36 32.16
CA SER A 397 -23.50 -31.49 30.86
C SER A 397 -25.01 -31.82 30.89
N SER A 398 -25.57 -32.15 32.07
CA SER A 398 -27.01 -32.35 32.25
C SER A 398 -27.76 -31.08 32.68
N MET A 399 -27.04 -30.00 33.00
CA MET A 399 -27.61 -28.68 33.31
C MET A 399 -27.82 -27.89 32.01
N ASP A 400 -28.95 -27.19 31.90
CA ASP A 400 -29.28 -26.42 30.71
C ASP A 400 -28.30 -25.26 30.51
N PHE A 401 -27.79 -24.71 31.62
CA PHE A 401 -26.72 -23.71 31.65
C PHE A 401 -25.45 -24.17 30.93
N PHE A 402 -25.15 -25.48 30.88
CA PHE A 402 -23.95 -25.98 30.21
C PHE A 402 -24.00 -25.78 28.68
N ARG A 403 -25.20 -25.87 28.08
CA ARG A 403 -25.37 -25.87 26.61
C ARG A 403 -25.96 -24.59 26.06
N THR A 404 -26.78 -23.90 26.86
CA THR A 404 -27.57 -22.75 26.40
C THR A 404 -26.78 -21.46 26.59
N GLU A 405 -26.69 -20.63 25.55
CA GLU A 405 -26.15 -19.26 25.66
C GLU A 405 -26.90 -18.48 26.74
N THR A 406 -26.15 -17.88 27.69
CA THR A 406 -26.78 -17.23 28.86
C THR A 406 -27.25 -15.83 28.55
N PHE A 407 -26.48 -15.03 27.80
CA PHE A 407 -26.79 -13.63 27.47
C PHE A 407 -27.32 -12.83 28.69
N GLY A 408 -26.60 -12.97 29.80
CA GLY A 408 -26.92 -12.44 31.13
C GLY A 408 -25.67 -12.48 32.01
N PRO A 409 -25.63 -11.77 33.15
CA PRO A 409 -24.42 -11.57 33.95
C PRO A 409 -24.12 -12.81 34.82
N CYS A 410 -24.05 -13.99 34.22
CA CYS A 410 -23.76 -15.25 34.92
C CYS A 410 -22.62 -16.00 34.25
N LEU A 411 -21.81 -16.70 35.05
CA LEU A 411 -20.73 -17.55 34.56
C LEU A 411 -20.69 -18.88 35.33
N GLY A 412 -20.39 -19.96 34.62
CA GLY A 412 -20.31 -21.31 35.16
C GLY A 412 -18.87 -21.82 35.27
N ILE A 413 -18.53 -22.53 36.34
CA ILE A 413 -17.22 -23.18 36.51
C ILE A 413 -17.35 -24.67 36.24
N VAL A 414 -16.49 -25.19 35.37
CA VAL A 414 -16.36 -26.61 35.03
C VAL A 414 -14.93 -27.04 35.33
N ALA A 415 -14.75 -28.02 36.22
CA ALA A 415 -13.44 -28.60 36.50
C ALA A 415 -13.07 -29.62 35.41
N VAL A 416 -11.89 -29.48 34.82
CA VAL A 416 -11.36 -30.38 33.78
C VAL A 416 -10.06 -31.02 34.23
N SER A 417 -9.79 -32.23 33.76
CA SER A 417 -8.62 -33.02 34.18
C SER A 417 -7.34 -32.58 33.48
N ASN A 418 -7.45 -32.03 32.26
CA ASN A 418 -6.34 -31.58 31.42
C ASN A 418 -6.82 -30.75 30.23
N GLU A 419 -5.87 -30.25 29.46
CA GLU A 419 -6.10 -29.52 28.21
C GLU A 419 -6.99 -30.25 27.18
N ASP A 420 -6.89 -31.58 27.06
CA ASP A 420 -7.64 -32.36 26.08
C ASP A 420 -9.14 -32.42 26.41
N GLU A 421 -9.48 -32.55 27.70
CA GLU A 421 -10.85 -32.48 28.17
C GLU A 421 -11.45 -31.09 27.94
N ALA A 422 -10.67 -30.02 28.16
CA ALA A 422 -11.11 -28.66 27.85
C ALA A 422 -11.40 -28.47 26.36
N VAL A 423 -10.50 -28.90 25.48
CA VAL A 423 -10.70 -28.86 24.02
C VAL A 423 -11.95 -29.64 23.62
N LYS A 424 -12.15 -30.81 24.22
CA LYS A 424 -13.34 -31.64 23.94
C LYS A 424 -14.63 -30.88 24.30
N ILE A 425 -14.71 -30.28 25.48
CA ILE A 425 -15.91 -29.53 25.91
C ILE A 425 -16.21 -28.36 24.96
N VAL A 426 -15.19 -27.58 24.59
CA VAL A 426 -15.37 -26.46 23.64
C VAL A 426 -15.84 -26.98 22.27
N ASN A 427 -15.26 -28.07 21.78
CA ASN A 427 -15.61 -28.63 20.48
C ASN A 427 -16.94 -29.39 20.47
N ASP A 428 -17.38 -29.95 21.59
CA ASP A 428 -18.69 -30.59 21.75
C ASP A 428 -19.83 -29.56 21.89
N SER A 429 -19.51 -28.28 22.07
CA SER A 429 -20.48 -27.19 22.00
C SER A 429 -21.05 -27.07 20.59
N ASP A 430 -22.35 -26.84 20.53
CA ASP A 430 -23.10 -26.49 19.32
C ASP A 430 -22.65 -25.14 18.72
N TYR A 431 -22.08 -24.27 19.57
CA TYR A 431 -21.61 -22.94 19.23
C TYR A 431 -20.09 -22.92 18.97
N GLY A 432 -19.63 -21.86 18.32
CA GLY A 432 -18.21 -21.67 18.02
C GLY A 432 -17.86 -20.22 17.69
N LEU A 433 -18.20 -19.26 18.56
CA LEU A 433 -17.90 -17.85 18.35
C LEU A 433 -16.52 -17.48 18.89
N SER A 434 -16.34 -17.46 20.23
CA SER A 434 -15.11 -17.05 20.89
C SER A 434 -14.67 -18.02 21.98
N ALA A 435 -13.37 -18.09 22.23
CA ALA A 435 -12.77 -18.77 23.38
C ALA A 435 -11.56 -17.99 23.91
N ALA A 436 -11.21 -18.21 25.17
CA ALA A 436 -9.99 -17.71 25.79
C ALA A 436 -9.13 -18.85 26.35
N ILE A 437 -7.81 -18.66 26.37
CA ILE A 437 -6.85 -19.61 26.95
C ILE A 437 -5.90 -18.85 27.87
N TRP A 438 -5.84 -19.23 29.14
CA TRP A 438 -4.93 -18.69 30.14
C TRP A 438 -3.85 -19.71 30.49
N THR A 439 -2.59 -19.32 30.26
CA THR A 439 -1.39 -20.14 30.53
C THR A 439 -0.13 -19.27 30.38
N ARG A 440 0.94 -19.60 31.11
CA ARG A 440 2.26 -18.98 30.90
C ARG A 440 2.99 -19.58 29.70
N ASN A 441 2.61 -20.78 29.26
CA ASN A 441 3.16 -21.43 28.08
C ASN A 441 2.45 -20.98 26.79
N GLN A 442 2.94 -19.92 26.17
CA GLN A 442 2.37 -19.36 24.93
C GLN A 442 2.41 -20.33 23.73
N TYR A 443 3.40 -21.23 23.68
CA TYR A 443 3.49 -22.21 22.60
C TYR A 443 2.38 -23.27 22.72
N ALA A 444 2.18 -23.80 23.93
CA ALA A 444 1.07 -24.71 24.20
C ALA A 444 -0.28 -24.04 23.95
N ALA A 445 -0.44 -22.77 24.33
CA ALA A 445 -1.65 -22.00 24.04
C ALA A 445 -1.94 -21.91 22.53
N LEU A 446 -0.92 -21.67 21.70
CA LEU A 446 -1.06 -21.61 20.24
C LEU A 446 -1.43 -22.98 19.65
N GLU A 447 -0.80 -24.06 20.09
CA GLU A 447 -1.14 -25.42 19.63
C GLU A 447 -2.55 -25.82 20.07
N MET A 448 -2.95 -25.49 21.29
CA MET A 448 -4.32 -25.66 21.76
C MET A 448 -5.32 -24.84 20.94
N ALA A 449 -5.03 -23.56 20.67
CA ALA A 449 -5.90 -22.67 19.88
C ALA A 449 -6.23 -23.25 18.50
N ARG A 450 -5.26 -23.91 17.84
CA ARG A 450 -5.45 -24.56 16.53
C ARG A 450 -6.43 -25.75 16.57
N ARG A 451 -6.63 -26.35 17.75
CA ARG A 451 -7.53 -27.48 17.97
C ARG A 451 -8.96 -27.05 18.31
N LEU A 452 -9.17 -25.79 18.69
CA LEU A 452 -10.49 -25.25 19.04
C LEU A 452 -11.30 -24.90 17.78
N GLN A 453 -12.55 -25.36 17.73
CA GLN A 453 -13.49 -25.09 16.64
C GLN A 453 -14.32 -23.84 16.94
N VAL A 454 -13.65 -22.69 17.00
CA VAL A 454 -14.25 -21.37 17.26
C VAL A 454 -13.78 -20.33 16.25
N GLY A 455 -14.50 -19.21 16.14
CA GLY A 455 -14.16 -18.10 15.25
C GLY A 455 -12.96 -17.27 15.72
N ALA A 456 -12.83 -17.08 17.03
CA ALA A 456 -11.76 -16.32 17.66
C ALA A 456 -11.22 -17.04 18.90
N VAL A 457 -9.90 -16.97 19.12
CA VAL A 457 -9.23 -17.47 20.32
C VAL A 457 -8.35 -16.36 20.89
N HIS A 458 -8.51 -16.06 22.17
CA HIS A 458 -7.77 -15.01 22.87
C HIS A 458 -6.85 -15.63 23.94
N ILE A 459 -5.53 -15.47 23.78
CA ILE A 459 -4.55 -16.03 24.72
C ILE A 459 -4.20 -14.97 25.77
N ASN A 460 -4.34 -15.33 27.04
CA ASN A 460 -4.11 -14.46 28.21
C ASN A 460 -4.92 -13.15 28.17
N SER A 461 -6.16 -13.26 27.71
CA SER A 461 -7.15 -12.18 27.67
C SER A 461 -8.56 -12.74 27.86
N SER A 462 -9.55 -11.86 27.90
CA SER A 462 -10.97 -12.24 27.96
C SER A 462 -11.43 -12.89 26.66
N THR A 463 -12.56 -13.61 26.72
CA THR A 463 -13.33 -14.08 25.55
C THR A 463 -13.86 -12.92 24.69
N VAL A 464 -13.95 -11.71 25.28
CA VAL A 464 -14.43 -10.51 24.62
C VAL A 464 -13.28 -9.71 24.04
N HIS A 465 -13.19 -9.68 22.72
CA HIS A 465 -12.30 -8.79 21.98
C HIS A 465 -12.75 -8.68 20.51
N ASP A 466 -12.82 -7.46 19.98
CA ASP A 466 -13.24 -7.18 18.61
C ASP A 466 -12.57 -5.90 18.12
N GLU A 467 -12.04 -5.92 16.90
CA GLU A 467 -11.31 -4.81 16.29
C GLU A 467 -11.72 -4.67 14.82
N ALA A 468 -11.86 -3.43 14.34
CA ALA A 468 -12.25 -3.16 12.95
C ALA A 468 -11.25 -3.71 11.91
N THR A 469 -10.01 -3.96 12.33
CA THR A 469 -8.88 -4.47 11.55
C THR A 469 -8.81 -6.00 11.49
N LEU A 470 -9.61 -6.70 12.30
CA LEU A 470 -9.63 -8.16 12.40
C LEU A 470 -10.94 -8.74 11.85
N PRO A 471 -10.94 -10.01 11.38
CA PRO A 471 -12.17 -10.68 11.00
C PRO A 471 -12.96 -11.08 12.25
N HIS A 472 -14.25 -10.77 12.27
CA HIS A 472 -15.18 -11.18 13.32
C HIS A 472 -16.24 -12.15 12.78
N GLY A 473 -16.57 -13.20 13.54
CA GLY A 473 -17.65 -14.14 13.21
C GLY A 473 -17.33 -15.57 13.63
N GLY A 474 -18.37 -16.36 13.86
CA GLY A 474 -18.25 -17.71 14.41
C GLY A 474 -18.17 -18.84 13.38
N THR A 475 -18.27 -20.06 13.89
CA THR A 475 -18.49 -21.29 13.13
C THR A 475 -19.64 -22.08 13.79
N LYS A 476 -20.04 -23.21 13.20
CA LYS A 476 -21.16 -24.05 13.67
C LYS A 476 -22.46 -23.23 13.78
N LEU A 477 -23.19 -23.34 14.89
CA LEU A 477 -24.44 -22.60 15.10
C LEU A 477 -24.24 -21.12 15.45
N SER A 478 -23.00 -20.66 15.65
CA SER A 478 -22.67 -19.23 15.80
C SER A 478 -22.70 -18.47 14.47
N GLY A 479 -23.01 -19.14 13.35
CA GLY A 479 -23.19 -18.54 12.04
C GLY A 479 -22.01 -18.76 11.10
N PHE A 480 -22.00 -18.03 9.99
CA PHE A 480 -21.02 -18.16 8.91
C PHE A 480 -20.83 -16.86 8.13
N GLY A 481 -19.68 -16.76 7.47
CA GLY A 481 -19.14 -15.52 6.89
C GLY A 481 -18.34 -14.71 7.91
N ARG A 482 -17.75 -13.59 7.49
CA ARG A 482 -16.94 -12.74 8.38
C ARG A 482 -17.28 -11.26 8.21
N PHE A 483 -17.25 -10.55 9.32
CA PHE A 483 -17.32 -9.09 9.41
C PHE A 483 -15.91 -8.52 9.63
N GLY A 484 -15.78 -7.20 9.52
CA GLY A 484 -14.53 -6.50 9.81
C GLY A 484 -13.49 -6.60 8.69
N ALA A 485 -12.65 -5.57 8.61
CA ALA A 485 -11.55 -5.43 7.66
C ALA A 485 -11.89 -5.85 6.22
N GLU A 486 -10.96 -6.51 5.53
CA GLU A 486 -11.15 -6.91 4.14
C GLU A 486 -12.15 -8.06 3.97
N TRP A 487 -12.24 -8.95 4.96
CA TRP A 487 -13.13 -10.11 4.92
C TRP A 487 -14.59 -9.66 4.88
N GLY A 488 -14.96 -8.71 5.74
CA GLY A 488 -16.29 -8.11 5.76
C GLY A 488 -16.65 -7.36 4.47
N LEU A 489 -15.70 -6.69 3.82
CA LEU A 489 -15.96 -6.03 2.54
C LEU A 489 -16.21 -7.06 1.42
N LYS A 490 -15.43 -8.16 1.40
CA LYS A 490 -15.57 -9.21 0.37
C LYS A 490 -16.92 -9.92 0.40
N GLU A 491 -17.62 -9.92 1.54
CA GLU A 491 -18.97 -10.48 1.65
C GLU A 491 -20.01 -9.76 0.77
N PHE A 492 -19.77 -8.52 0.38
CA PHE A 492 -20.76 -7.68 -0.31
C PHE A 492 -20.40 -7.37 -1.77
N VAL A 493 -19.53 -8.19 -2.35
CA VAL A 493 -19.13 -8.09 -3.75
C VAL A 493 -19.15 -9.46 -4.42
N GLU A 494 -19.27 -9.46 -5.74
CA GLU A 494 -19.08 -10.64 -6.58
C GLU A 494 -17.96 -10.41 -7.59
N THR A 495 -17.43 -11.51 -8.12
CA THR A 495 -16.41 -11.46 -9.17
C THR A 495 -17.05 -11.69 -10.53
N GLN A 496 -16.69 -10.85 -11.50
CA GLN A 496 -17.04 -11.06 -12.90
C GLN A 496 -15.77 -11.26 -13.72
N THR A 497 -15.66 -12.40 -14.39
CA THR A 497 -14.58 -12.66 -15.35
C THR A 497 -14.99 -12.20 -16.74
N VAL A 498 -14.17 -11.37 -17.36
CA VAL A 498 -14.25 -10.96 -18.75
C VAL A 498 -12.99 -11.45 -19.47
N ILE A 499 -13.17 -12.26 -20.50
CA ILE A 499 -12.07 -12.69 -21.36
C ILE A 499 -12.08 -11.83 -22.62
N MET A 500 -11.01 -11.07 -22.81
CA MET A 500 -10.78 -10.32 -24.03
C MET A 500 -9.85 -11.15 -24.92
N HIS A 501 -10.42 -11.82 -25.91
CA HIS A 501 -9.65 -12.53 -26.91
C HIS A 501 -8.93 -11.56 -27.85
N ALA A 502 -7.73 -11.94 -28.29
CA ALA A 502 -7.07 -11.22 -29.38
C ALA A 502 -8.00 -11.22 -30.62
N PRO A 503 -8.03 -10.12 -31.41
CA PRO A 503 -8.72 -10.13 -32.68
C PRO A 503 -8.15 -11.25 -33.54
N SER A 504 -8.97 -12.25 -33.87
CA SER A 504 -8.54 -13.33 -34.77
C SER A 504 -8.32 -12.75 -36.17
N PRO A 505 -7.25 -13.11 -36.91
CA PRO A 505 -7.36 -13.10 -38.36
C PRO A 505 -8.56 -13.98 -38.72
N GLU A 506 -9.46 -13.47 -39.56
CA GLU A 506 -10.77 -14.05 -39.88
C GLU A 506 -10.83 -15.57 -39.66
N LEU A 507 -11.75 -16.00 -38.78
CA LEU A 507 -12.30 -17.34 -38.84
C LEU A 507 -12.89 -17.49 -40.26
N THR A 508 -12.05 -17.93 -41.19
CA THR A 508 -12.50 -18.65 -42.37
C THR A 508 -13.22 -19.85 -41.79
N ARG A 509 -14.54 -19.72 -41.61
CA ARG A 509 -15.41 -20.89 -41.54
C ARG A 509 -14.91 -21.79 -42.67
N PRO A 510 -14.60 -23.07 -42.41
CA PRO A 510 -14.29 -23.96 -43.50
C PRO A 510 -15.43 -23.79 -44.50
N LYS A 511 -15.12 -23.30 -45.70
CA LYS A 511 -16.03 -23.54 -46.81
C LYS A 511 -16.09 -25.06 -46.85
N ILE A 512 -17.19 -25.62 -46.36
CA ILE A 512 -17.61 -26.94 -46.78
C ILE A 512 -17.85 -26.76 -48.28
N THR A 513 -16.79 -26.88 -49.08
CA THR A 513 -16.92 -27.30 -50.45
C THR A 513 -17.42 -28.72 -50.30
N ALA A 514 -18.74 -28.87 -50.34
CA ALA A 514 -19.30 -30.14 -50.66
C ALA A 514 -18.73 -30.49 -52.04
N ASP A 515 -17.76 -31.42 -52.06
CA ASP A 515 -17.46 -32.21 -53.23
C ASP A 515 -18.73 -33.00 -53.58
N TRP A 516 -19.68 -32.32 -54.19
CA TRP A 516 -20.58 -32.96 -55.13
C TRP A 516 -19.82 -32.95 -56.44
N GLY A 517 -19.10 -34.04 -56.68
CA GLY A 517 -18.67 -34.39 -58.01
C GLY A 517 -19.88 -34.32 -58.93
N THR A 518 -19.84 -33.40 -59.88
CA THR A 518 -20.65 -33.47 -61.09
C THR A 518 -20.11 -34.61 -61.93
N GLU A 519 -20.48 -35.84 -61.57
CA GLU A 519 -20.84 -36.80 -62.62
C GLU A 519 -22.14 -36.31 -63.25
N ALA A 520 -22.07 -36.18 -64.57
CA ALA A 520 -23.15 -35.68 -65.37
C ALA A 520 -24.32 -36.68 -65.45
N ARG A 521 -25.54 -36.13 -65.57
CA ARG A 521 -26.75 -36.70 -66.18
C ARG A 521 -27.51 -37.77 -65.38
N SER A 522 -28.70 -37.41 -64.91
CA SER A 522 -30.00 -37.71 -65.55
C SER A 522 -31.15 -37.58 -64.54
N CYS A 523 -32.34 -37.24 -65.05
CA CYS A 523 -33.63 -37.12 -64.34
C CYS A 523 -33.75 -35.85 -63.46
N GLY A 524 -34.76 -34.99 -63.56
CA GLY A 524 -36.11 -35.13 -64.08
C GLY A 524 -37.11 -34.89 -62.95
N LEU A 525 -37.82 -33.75 -63.03
CA LEU A 525 -39.13 -33.45 -62.42
C LEU A 525 -39.24 -33.07 -60.93
N HIS A 526 -39.90 -31.92 -60.75
CA HIS A 526 -40.98 -31.55 -59.81
C HIS A 526 -40.79 -31.36 -58.29
N ASP A 527 -41.38 -30.22 -57.89
CA ASP A 527 -42.23 -29.97 -56.72
C ASP A 527 -41.64 -29.69 -55.32
N THR A 528 -41.82 -28.42 -54.94
CA THR A 528 -42.46 -27.85 -53.74
C THR A 528 -42.47 -28.57 -52.37
N THR A 529 -42.45 -27.71 -51.34
CA THR A 529 -42.96 -27.82 -49.95
C THR A 529 -41.95 -27.98 -48.79
N CYS A 530 -41.74 -26.85 -48.11
CA CYS A 530 -42.03 -26.59 -46.68
C CYS A 530 -41.93 -27.77 -45.67
N VAL A 531 -41.19 -27.60 -44.56
CA VAL A 531 -41.67 -27.66 -43.14
C VAL A 531 -40.49 -27.61 -42.14
N LYS A 532 -40.79 -27.02 -40.98
CA LYS A 532 -39.98 -26.76 -39.78
C LYS A 532 -39.67 -28.00 -38.91
N ARG A 533 -38.68 -27.78 -38.02
CA ARG A 533 -38.59 -28.14 -36.58
C ARG A 533 -37.89 -29.44 -36.14
N ASP A 534 -36.88 -29.19 -35.28
CA ASP A 534 -36.55 -29.77 -33.97
C ASP A 534 -36.20 -31.27 -33.78
N GLN A 535 -35.19 -31.43 -32.90
CA GLN A 535 -34.74 -32.60 -32.13
C GLN A 535 -33.83 -33.62 -32.84
N ILE A 536 -32.66 -33.91 -32.23
CA ILE A 536 -32.37 -35.17 -31.52
C ILE A 536 -30.99 -35.10 -30.86
N SER A 537 -30.95 -35.74 -29.70
CA SER A 537 -29.91 -35.94 -28.69
C SER A 537 -28.89 -37.05 -28.99
N ALA A 538 -27.79 -36.99 -28.23
CA ALA A 538 -27.07 -38.10 -27.59
C ALA A 538 -25.98 -38.91 -28.35
N GLU A 539 -24.88 -39.10 -27.58
CA GLU A 539 -23.92 -40.22 -27.53
C GLU A 539 -22.96 -40.46 -28.71
N TYR A 540 -21.65 -40.45 -28.42
CA TYR A 540 -20.86 -41.67 -28.20
C TYR A 540 -19.42 -41.36 -27.73
N ALA A 541 -18.95 -42.14 -26.76
CA ALA A 541 -17.61 -42.13 -26.20
C ALA A 541 -16.66 -43.10 -26.94
N GLY A 542 -15.35 -42.83 -26.90
CA GLY A 542 -14.32 -43.82 -27.25
C GLY A 542 -12.89 -43.23 -27.30
N PRO A 543 -11.84 -43.95 -26.84
CA PRO A 543 -10.67 -43.35 -26.17
C PRO A 543 -9.44 -43.19 -27.09
N LEU A 544 -8.55 -42.24 -26.78
CA LEU A 544 -7.22 -42.20 -27.39
C LEU A 544 -6.11 -42.37 -26.35
N SER A 545 -5.37 -43.45 -26.58
CA SER A 545 -4.29 -44.00 -25.78
C SER A 545 -3.01 -43.17 -25.88
N TYR A 546 -2.34 -43.08 -24.73
CA TYR A 546 -0.97 -42.60 -24.54
C TYR A 546 0.03 -43.54 -25.23
N LYS A 547 0.84 -43.05 -26.16
CA LYS A 547 2.17 -43.60 -26.51
C LYS A 547 2.92 -42.64 -27.45
N ASP A 548 4.23 -42.56 -27.20
CA ASP A 548 5.28 -41.95 -28.05
C ASP A 548 5.63 -40.47 -27.82
N LEU A 549 6.08 -40.18 -26.58
CA LEU A 549 7.05 -39.13 -26.30
C LEU A 549 8.48 -39.68 -26.47
N LYS A 550 9.18 -39.25 -27.53
CA LYS A 550 10.65 -39.33 -27.61
C LYS A 550 11.22 -37.94 -27.88
N LEU A 551 11.77 -37.35 -26.83
CA LEU A 551 12.66 -36.19 -26.88
C LEU A 551 14.03 -36.63 -27.42
N SER A 552 14.54 -35.92 -28.42
CA SER A 552 15.97 -35.92 -28.73
C SER A 552 16.42 -34.53 -29.19
N TRP A 553 17.28 -33.91 -28.38
CA TRP A 553 18.10 -32.74 -28.73
C TRP A 553 19.31 -33.18 -29.57
N PRO A 554 19.83 -32.30 -30.44
CA PRO A 554 21.25 -32.39 -30.78
C PRO A 554 21.97 -31.04 -30.67
N TRP A 555 22.95 -31.01 -29.77
CA TRP A 555 24.15 -30.19 -29.92
C TRP A 555 25.09 -30.91 -30.89
N LYS A 556 25.65 -30.24 -31.90
CA LYS A 556 26.92 -30.68 -32.51
C LYS A 556 27.81 -29.51 -32.96
N THR A 557 29.08 -29.77 -32.71
CA THR A 557 30.30 -28.98 -32.77
C THR A 557 30.86 -28.79 -34.18
N ARG A 558 31.63 -27.71 -34.37
CA ARG A 558 32.51 -27.45 -35.52
C ARG A 558 33.64 -28.47 -35.62
N HIS A 559 34.03 -28.84 -36.84
CA HIS A 559 35.43 -28.97 -37.30
C HIS A 559 35.50 -28.95 -38.84
N SER A 560 36.73 -28.80 -39.34
CA SER A 560 37.19 -28.04 -40.51
C SER A 560 37.66 -28.86 -41.72
N VAL A 561 38.09 -28.13 -42.77
CA VAL A 561 38.89 -28.48 -43.98
C VAL A 561 38.04 -28.95 -45.17
N GLY A 562 38.12 -28.42 -46.40
CA GLY A 562 38.95 -27.39 -47.05
C GLY A 562 39.10 -27.75 -48.54
N ASN A 563 38.71 -26.88 -49.48
CA ASN A 563 39.51 -26.49 -50.67
C ASN A 563 38.76 -25.56 -51.64
N HIS A 564 39.52 -24.54 -52.06
CA HIS A 564 39.50 -23.68 -53.25
C HIS A 564 38.32 -23.69 -54.23
N ASP A 565 37.71 -22.52 -54.42
CA ASP A 565 37.92 -21.74 -55.66
C ASP A 565 37.49 -20.27 -55.49
N GLU A 566 38.37 -19.38 -55.92
CA GLU A 566 38.17 -17.93 -55.97
C GLU A 566 37.19 -17.56 -57.08
N ILE A 567 36.06 -16.94 -56.72
CA ILE A 567 35.34 -16.06 -57.64
C ILE A 567 35.10 -14.72 -56.95
N VAL A 568 35.74 -13.71 -57.51
CA VAL A 568 35.59 -12.28 -57.26
C VAL A 568 34.12 -11.88 -57.21
N ARG A 569 33.63 -11.52 -56.01
CA ARG A 569 32.48 -10.62 -55.84
C ARG A 569 32.78 -9.68 -54.68
N GLY A 570 32.98 -8.41 -55.01
CA GLY A 570 33.07 -7.32 -54.03
C GLY A 570 31.84 -7.35 -53.12
N LYS A 571 32.06 -7.68 -51.85
CA LYS A 571 31.09 -7.42 -50.81
C LYS A 571 31.18 -5.94 -50.48
N LEU A 572 30.16 -5.21 -50.91
CA LEU A 572 29.77 -3.93 -50.32
C LEU A 572 29.83 -4.09 -48.79
N TRP A 573 30.79 -3.42 -48.17
CA TRP A 573 30.68 -3.02 -46.78
C TRP A 573 29.50 -2.06 -46.71
N VAL A 574 28.34 -2.56 -46.28
CA VAL A 574 27.28 -1.68 -45.80
C VAL A 574 27.86 -1.06 -44.53
N SER A 575 28.34 0.17 -44.65
CA SER A 575 28.64 1.04 -43.53
C SER A 575 27.42 1.04 -42.60
N SER A 576 27.56 0.42 -41.44
CA SER A 576 26.58 0.57 -40.36
C SER A 576 26.59 2.05 -39.97
N VAL A 577 25.57 2.78 -40.42
CA VAL A 577 25.31 4.16 -39.98
C VAL A 577 25.26 4.15 -38.45
N ILE A 578 26.25 4.76 -37.79
CA ILE A 578 26.23 4.97 -36.35
C ILE A 578 25.17 6.03 -36.08
N ILE A 579 23.95 5.60 -35.79
CA ILE A 579 22.86 6.48 -35.34
C ILE A 579 23.26 7.01 -33.95
N ASP A 580 23.25 8.33 -33.79
CA ASP A 580 23.52 9.01 -32.53
C ASP A 580 22.52 8.54 -31.45
N ALA A 581 22.98 8.28 -30.23
CA ALA A 581 22.11 7.84 -29.13
C ALA A 581 21.04 8.89 -28.78
N THR A 582 21.29 10.16 -29.13
CA THR A 582 20.29 11.23 -29.00
C THR A 582 19.12 11.11 -29.98
N GLU A 583 19.27 10.36 -31.08
CA GLU A 583 18.26 10.11 -32.10
C GLU A 583 17.38 8.90 -31.78
N TRP A 584 17.69 8.14 -30.73
CA TRP A 584 16.87 7.01 -30.30
C TRP A 584 15.45 7.44 -29.89
N PRO A 585 14.44 6.56 -30.05
CA PRO A 585 13.09 6.82 -29.56
C PRO A 585 13.10 7.22 -28.08
N LEU A 586 12.31 8.23 -27.73
CA LEU A 586 12.28 8.79 -26.37
C LEU A 586 12.01 7.72 -25.30
N TRP A 587 11.11 6.78 -25.58
CA TRP A 587 10.79 5.70 -24.64
C TRP A 587 12.02 4.82 -24.33
N TRP A 588 12.87 4.53 -25.33
CA TRP A 588 14.05 3.68 -25.13
C TRP A 588 15.10 4.42 -24.30
N ARG A 589 15.30 5.71 -24.56
CA ARG A 589 16.16 6.59 -23.75
C ARG A 589 15.70 6.70 -22.31
N ILE A 590 14.39 6.80 -22.08
CA ILE A 590 13.79 6.79 -20.75
C ILE A 590 14.02 5.43 -20.06
N CYS A 591 13.87 4.31 -20.77
CA CYS A 591 14.17 2.98 -20.24
C CYS A 591 15.64 2.83 -19.83
N VAL A 592 16.58 3.32 -20.64
CA VAL A 592 18.03 3.35 -20.30
C VAL A 592 18.26 4.19 -19.04
N LEU A 593 17.71 5.40 -18.98
CA LEU A 593 17.81 6.29 -17.82
C LEU A 593 17.27 5.61 -16.57
N LEU A 594 16.07 5.04 -16.62
CA LEU A 594 15.44 4.39 -15.47
C LEU A 594 16.19 3.15 -15.02
N ASN A 595 16.73 2.35 -15.95
CA ASN A 595 17.48 1.14 -15.60
C ASN A 595 18.79 1.48 -14.87
N VAL A 596 19.57 2.42 -15.40
CA VAL A 596 20.83 2.89 -14.80
C VAL A 596 20.57 3.62 -13.47
N SER A 597 19.51 4.43 -13.42
CA SER A 597 19.09 5.13 -12.19
C SER A 597 18.63 4.16 -11.11
N PHE A 598 17.90 3.10 -11.49
CA PHE A 598 17.46 2.07 -10.53
C PHE A 598 18.65 1.29 -9.97
N TYR A 599 19.67 0.96 -10.77
CA TYR A 599 20.88 0.34 -10.22
C TYR A 599 21.56 1.23 -9.17
N ASN A 600 21.68 2.52 -9.46
CA ASN A 600 22.26 3.49 -8.55
C ASN A 600 21.46 3.62 -7.24
N LEU A 601 20.11 3.56 -7.32
CA LEU A 601 19.23 3.49 -6.16
C LEU A 601 19.54 2.24 -5.32
N LEU A 602 19.69 1.07 -5.94
CA LEU A 602 20.02 -0.18 -5.24
C LEU A 602 21.39 -0.12 -4.54
N GLY A 603 22.39 0.51 -5.17
CA GLY A 603 23.71 0.74 -4.55
C GLY A 603 23.66 1.62 -3.30
N ASN A 604 22.87 2.69 -3.33
CA ASN A 604 22.71 3.59 -2.17
C ASN A 604 21.79 3.00 -1.08
N ALA A 605 20.77 2.22 -1.48
CA ALA A 605 19.95 1.42 -0.57
C ALA A 605 20.79 0.33 0.12
N TRP A 606 21.72 -0.31 -0.62
CA TRP A 606 22.71 -1.19 -0.04
C TRP A 606 23.50 -0.44 1.03
N ALA A 607 24.12 0.69 0.71
CA ALA A 607 24.98 1.43 1.64
C ALA A 607 24.30 1.74 2.99
N SER A 608 23.12 2.35 2.94
CA SER A 608 22.44 2.94 4.10
C SER A 608 21.41 2.01 4.77
N GLY A 609 20.89 1.01 4.04
CA GLY A 609 19.65 0.33 4.41
C GLY A 609 19.66 -0.41 5.74
N LEU A 610 20.82 -0.85 6.24
CA LEU A 610 20.88 -1.59 7.50
C LEU A 610 20.70 -0.72 8.75
N SER A 611 20.67 0.62 8.63
CA SER A 611 20.62 1.52 9.78
C SER A 611 19.46 1.26 10.75
N PRO A 612 18.21 1.02 10.31
CA PRO A 612 17.09 0.86 11.25
C PRO A 612 17.06 -0.52 11.92
N VAL A 613 17.78 -1.49 11.37
CA VAL A 613 17.80 -2.89 11.83
C VAL A 613 19.05 -3.23 12.65
N PHE A 614 19.84 -2.24 13.05
CA PHE A 614 21.01 -2.46 13.91
C PHE A 614 20.67 -3.22 15.19
N GLY A 615 19.52 -2.94 15.82
CA GLY A 615 19.09 -3.69 17.01
C GLY A 615 18.96 -5.20 16.75
N LEU A 616 18.39 -5.58 15.61
CA LEU A 616 18.25 -6.98 15.19
C LEU A 616 19.61 -7.63 14.88
N ILE A 617 20.50 -6.89 14.21
CA ILE A 617 21.85 -7.36 13.86
C ILE A 617 22.70 -7.56 15.13
N ILE A 618 22.63 -6.62 16.07
CA ILE A 618 23.33 -6.69 17.37
C ILE A 618 22.86 -7.90 18.16
N GLN A 619 21.54 -8.10 18.22
CA GLN A 619 20.94 -9.22 18.94
C GLN A 619 21.38 -10.58 18.38
N GLU A 620 21.46 -10.69 17.05
CA GLU A 620 21.73 -11.97 16.40
C GLU A 620 23.22 -12.27 16.21
N LEU A 621 24.01 -11.30 15.75
CA LEU A 621 25.44 -11.50 15.47
C LEU A 621 26.33 -11.22 16.69
N HIS A 622 25.72 -10.86 17.83
CA HIS A 622 26.41 -10.53 19.09
C HIS A 622 27.52 -9.49 18.93
N CYS A 623 27.33 -8.52 18.02
CA CYS A 623 28.29 -7.45 17.78
C CYS A 623 27.97 -6.19 18.60
N SER A 624 28.97 -5.35 18.87
CA SER A 624 28.75 -4.09 19.58
C SER A 624 27.97 -3.06 18.74
N GLN A 625 27.36 -2.08 19.39
CA GLN A 625 26.67 -0.98 18.70
C GLN A 625 27.59 -0.21 17.74
N THR A 626 28.86 -0.01 18.12
CA THR A 626 29.89 0.61 17.27
C THR A 626 30.24 -0.27 16.06
N GLN A 627 30.27 -1.59 16.24
CA GLN A 627 30.49 -2.51 15.12
C GLN A 627 29.31 -2.45 14.13
N ALA A 628 28.08 -2.51 14.62
CA ALA A 628 26.89 -2.40 13.78
C ALA A 628 26.84 -1.06 13.01
N SER A 629 27.16 0.06 13.67
CA SER A 629 27.19 1.38 13.01
C SER A 629 28.29 1.53 11.95
N ASN A 630 29.33 0.68 11.99
CA ASN A 630 30.40 0.68 10.99
C ASN A 630 30.03 -0.09 9.71
N LEU A 631 28.98 -0.91 9.72
CA LEU A 631 28.56 -1.68 8.53
C LEU A 631 28.17 -0.79 7.33
N PRO A 632 27.39 0.30 7.49
CA PRO A 632 27.18 1.27 6.41
C PRO A 632 28.47 2.01 6.04
N THR A 633 29.29 2.37 7.03
CA THR A 633 30.54 3.13 6.85
C THR A 633 31.50 2.44 5.88
N TYR A 634 31.75 1.14 6.06
CA TYR A 634 32.63 0.37 5.16
C TYR A 634 32.03 0.21 3.76
N ALA A 635 30.71 0.04 3.66
CA ALA A 635 30.03 -0.06 2.36
C ALA A 635 30.13 1.25 1.57
N LEU A 636 30.00 2.41 2.23
CA LEU A 636 30.17 3.73 1.61
C LEU A 636 31.59 3.92 1.07
N LEU A 637 32.62 3.56 1.86
CA LEU A 637 34.00 3.65 1.40
C LEU A 637 34.23 2.81 0.14
N ALA A 638 33.74 1.57 0.14
CA ALA A 638 33.86 0.67 -0.99
C ALA A 638 33.12 1.20 -2.24
N LEU A 639 31.91 1.73 -2.08
CA LEU A 639 31.18 2.43 -3.15
C LEU A 639 32.02 3.56 -3.73
N GLY A 640 32.65 4.38 -2.89
CA GLY A 640 33.56 5.45 -3.30
C GLY A 640 34.73 4.96 -4.12
N LEU A 641 35.51 4.02 -3.57
CA LEU A 641 36.74 3.54 -4.20
C LEU A 641 36.49 2.84 -5.54
N SER A 642 35.34 2.18 -5.70
CA SER A 642 34.98 1.52 -6.96
C SER A 642 34.89 2.47 -8.16
N ASN A 643 34.48 3.72 -7.92
CA ASN A 643 34.32 4.72 -8.97
C ASN A 643 35.64 5.03 -9.68
N LEU A 644 36.79 4.87 -9.00
CA LEU A 644 38.13 5.01 -9.62
C LEU A 644 38.33 4.01 -10.75
N PHE A 645 37.72 2.83 -10.66
CA PHE A 645 37.87 1.75 -11.62
C PHE A 645 36.80 1.76 -12.73
N ALA A 646 35.71 2.53 -12.56
CA ALA A 646 34.59 2.56 -13.49
C ALA A 646 35.01 2.96 -14.92
N LEU A 647 35.74 4.06 -15.07
CA LEU A 647 36.23 4.53 -16.37
C LEU A 647 37.27 3.56 -16.98
N PRO A 648 38.34 3.14 -16.26
CA PRO A 648 39.26 2.09 -16.71
C PRO A 648 38.58 0.82 -17.23
N LEU A 649 37.62 0.27 -16.48
CA LEU A 649 36.89 -0.93 -16.90
C LEU A 649 36.06 -0.68 -18.15
N SER A 650 35.40 0.48 -18.24
CA SER A 650 34.61 0.82 -19.43
C SER A 650 35.45 0.90 -20.71
N LEU A 651 36.72 1.28 -20.60
CA LEU A 651 37.66 1.36 -21.73
C LEU A 651 38.27 0.01 -22.12
N LEU A 652 38.25 -0.97 -21.21
CA LEU A 652 38.75 -2.32 -21.47
C LEU A 652 37.68 -3.23 -22.06
N VAL A 653 36.50 -3.25 -21.45
CA VAL A 653 35.45 -4.23 -21.76
C VAL A 653 34.16 -3.61 -22.27
N GLY A 654 34.01 -2.27 -22.25
CA GLY A 654 32.78 -1.56 -22.62
C GLY A 654 31.93 -1.16 -21.41
N LYS A 655 31.12 -0.09 -21.52
CA LYS A 655 30.27 0.42 -20.43
C LYS A 655 29.19 -0.60 -20.08
N ARG A 656 28.60 -1.21 -21.10
CA ARG A 656 27.54 -2.21 -20.93
C ARG A 656 28.04 -3.41 -20.11
N TYR A 657 29.15 -4.00 -20.54
CA TYR A 657 29.70 -5.19 -19.90
C TYR A 657 30.22 -4.91 -18.49
N THR A 658 30.73 -3.69 -18.25
CA THR A 658 31.09 -3.24 -16.89
C THR A 658 29.89 -3.23 -15.97
N VAL A 659 28.75 -2.68 -16.41
CA VAL A 659 27.49 -2.65 -15.63
C VAL A 659 26.92 -4.06 -15.41
N LEU A 660 26.90 -4.91 -16.45
CA LEU A 660 26.40 -6.28 -16.32
C LEU A 660 27.26 -7.12 -15.37
N GLY A 661 28.59 -7.04 -15.51
CA GLY A 661 29.53 -7.74 -14.64
C GLY A 661 29.41 -7.29 -13.19
N SER A 662 29.27 -5.97 -12.95
CA SER A 662 29.08 -5.44 -11.61
C SER A 662 27.76 -5.87 -10.99
N LEU A 663 26.65 -5.94 -11.77
CA LEU A 663 25.37 -6.44 -11.29
C LEU A 663 25.41 -7.90 -10.85
N VAL A 664 26.11 -8.77 -11.59
CA VAL A 664 26.28 -10.18 -11.23
C VAL A 664 27.03 -10.32 -9.90
N ILE A 665 28.14 -9.60 -9.74
CA ILE A 665 28.90 -9.58 -8.47
C ILE A 665 28.02 -9.03 -7.35
N PHE A 666 27.25 -7.97 -7.62
CA PHE A 666 26.38 -7.36 -6.63
C PHE A 666 25.26 -8.30 -6.16
N ILE A 667 24.65 -9.09 -7.04
CA ILE A 667 23.67 -10.13 -6.67
C ILE A 667 24.30 -11.16 -5.73
N ALA A 668 25.49 -11.67 -6.09
CA ALA A 668 26.21 -12.63 -5.28
C ALA A 668 26.54 -12.07 -3.89
N CYS A 669 26.95 -10.81 -3.80
CA CYS A 669 27.19 -10.13 -2.52
C CYS A 669 25.90 -9.92 -1.71
N ASN A 670 24.77 -9.60 -2.34
CA ASN A 670 23.49 -9.50 -1.65
C ASN A 670 23.09 -10.83 -0.99
N ILE A 671 23.25 -11.94 -1.72
CA ILE A 671 23.00 -13.29 -1.21
C ILE A 671 23.98 -13.58 -0.07
N TRP A 672 25.28 -13.33 -0.26
CA TRP A 672 26.30 -13.57 0.75
C TRP A 672 26.05 -12.77 2.04
N SER A 673 25.72 -11.46 1.95
CA SER A 673 25.36 -10.69 3.15
C SER A 673 24.10 -11.20 3.83
N SER A 674 23.13 -11.73 3.08
CA SER A 674 21.92 -12.30 3.67
C SER A 674 22.19 -13.60 4.42
N GLU A 675 23.17 -14.40 3.99
CA GLU A 675 23.54 -15.67 4.64
C GLU A 675 24.72 -15.53 5.62
N ALA A 676 25.13 -14.31 5.93
CA ALA A 676 26.23 -14.08 6.87
C ALA A 676 25.85 -14.55 8.29
N THR A 677 26.72 -15.39 8.87
CA THR A 677 26.57 -15.96 10.22
C THR A 677 27.32 -15.17 11.29
N ASP A 678 28.29 -14.34 10.89
CA ASP A 678 29.12 -13.54 11.79
C ASP A 678 29.33 -12.12 11.25
N TYR A 679 29.72 -11.21 12.15
CA TYR A 679 29.95 -9.80 11.81
C TYR A 679 31.04 -9.59 10.75
N PHE A 680 32.11 -10.39 10.75
CA PHE A 680 33.22 -10.22 9.81
C PHE A 680 32.81 -10.65 8.40
N SER A 681 32.08 -11.76 8.27
CA SER A 681 31.48 -12.21 7.01
C SER A 681 30.49 -11.17 6.47
N LEU A 682 29.63 -10.61 7.34
CA LEU A 682 28.74 -9.52 6.94
C LEU A 682 29.53 -8.28 6.51
N ARG A 683 30.52 -7.83 7.28
CA ARG A 683 31.36 -6.68 6.91
C ARG A 683 32.08 -6.89 5.56
N ASN A 684 32.65 -8.08 5.33
CA ASN A 684 33.41 -8.36 4.12
C ASN A 684 32.49 -8.40 2.89
N SER A 685 31.34 -9.05 2.99
CA SER A 685 30.33 -9.06 1.92
C SER A 685 29.83 -7.65 1.59
N ARG A 686 29.67 -6.80 2.61
CA ARG A 686 29.32 -5.38 2.48
C ARG A 686 30.36 -4.56 1.72
N ILE A 687 31.65 -4.81 1.98
CA ILE A 687 32.77 -4.17 1.26
C ILE A 687 32.79 -4.62 -0.20
N VAL A 688 32.76 -5.93 -0.48
CA VAL A 688 32.80 -6.43 -1.86
C VAL A 688 31.56 -6.00 -2.65
N GLY A 689 30.38 -6.05 -2.02
CA GLY A 689 29.14 -5.55 -2.61
C GLY A 689 29.18 -4.04 -2.87
N GLY A 690 29.78 -3.26 -1.98
CA GLY A 690 30.01 -1.83 -2.21
C GLY A 690 30.91 -1.58 -3.42
N LEU A 691 31.95 -2.40 -3.63
CA LEU A 691 32.81 -2.28 -4.81
C LEU A 691 32.04 -2.53 -6.12
N ALA A 692 31.11 -3.49 -6.11
CA ALA A 692 30.29 -3.79 -7.27
C ALA A 692 29.23 -2.71 -7.53
N GLY A 693 28.49 -2.30 -6.49
CA GLY A 693 27.38 -1.36 -6.60
C GLY A 693 27.79 0.07 -6.99
N GLY A 694 29.05 0.45 -6.81
CA GLY A 694 29.50 1.82 -7.02
C GLY A 694 29.97 2.13 -8.44
N LEU A 695 30.24 1.11 -9.27
CA LEU A 695 30.70 1.29 -10.65
C LEU A 695 29.69 2.07 -11.51
N VAL A 696 28.39 1.85 -11.29
CA VAL A 696 27.34 2.58 -12.00
C VAL A 696 27.24 4.04 -11.57
N GLU A 697 27.69 4.41 -10.37
CA GLU A 697 27.59 5.79 -9.88
C GLU A 697 28.37 6.76 -10.80
N ALA A 698 29.53 6.31 -11.30
CA ALA A 698 30.37 7.06 -12.24
C ALA A 698 29.96 6.88 -13.71
N LEU A 699 29.48 5.70 -14.11
CA LEU A 699 29.06 5.45 -15.49
C LEU A 699 27.70 6.10 -15.81
N GLY A 700 26.84 6.26 -14.81
CA GLY A 700 25.48 6.78 -14.99
C GLY A 700 25.42 8.16 -15.62
N PRO A 701 26.14 9.18 -15.11
CA PRO A 701 26.15 10.52 -15.72
C PRO A 701 26.66 10.51 -17.16
N ILE A 702 27.59 9.61 -17.50
CA ILE A 702 28.13 9.45 -18.86
C ILE A 702 27.04 8.93 -19.79
N ILE A 703 26.41 7.81 -19.41
CA ILE A 703 25.33 7.20 -20.18
C ILE A 703 24.18 8.20 -20.37
N VAL A 704 23.83 8.96 -19.33
CA VAL A 704 22.78 10.00 -19.41
C VAL A 704 23.19 11.14 -20.34
N ALA A 705 24.44 11.63 -20.26
CA ALA A 705 24.93 12.72 -21.10
C ALA A 705 25.01 12.35 -22.58
N GLU A 706 25.33 11.09 -22.90
CA GLU A 706 25.38 10.58 -24.27
C GLU A 706 23.97 10.28 -24.83
N THR A 707 23.01 9.96 -23.97
CA THR A 707 21.65 9.55 -24.39
C THR A 707 20.71 10.75 -24.59
N PHE A 708 20.91 11.85 -23.85
CA PHE A 708 19.97 12.98 -23.82
C PHE A 708 20.55 14.27 -24.42
N PRO A 709 19.80 14.99 -25.28
CA PRO A 709 20.19 16.29 -25.80
C PRO A 709 20.43 17.34 -24.71
N THR A 710 21.30 18.33 -24.97
CA THR A 710 21.72 19.37 -24.00
C THR A 710 20.58 20.18 -23.37
N HIS A 711 19.45 20.33 -24.07
CA HIS A 711 18.28 21.05 -23.57
C HIS A 711 17.39 20.21 -22.63
N GLN A 712 17.58 18.89 -22.58
CA GLN A 712 16.88 17.95 -21.69
C GLN A 712 17.81 17.36 -20.62
N LEU A 713 19.10 17.67 -20.68
CA LEU A 713 20.13 17.09 -19.82
C LEU A 713 19.87 17.35 -18.33
N GLY A 714 19.40 18.54 -17.95
CA GLY A 714 19.11 18.85 -16.54
C GLY A 714 17.93 18.03 -15.99
N ARG A 715 16.89 17.83 -16.80
CA ARG A 715 15.76 16.93 -16.48
C ARG A 715 16.19 15.47 -16.35
N ALA A 716 17.06 14.97 -17.23
CA ALA A 716 17.53 13.59 -17.15
C ALA A 716 18.49 13.40 -15.95
N MET A 717 19.39 14.35 -15.72
CA MET A 717 20.35 14.30 -14.62
C MET A 717 19.65 14.40 -13.24
N VAL A 718 18.58 15.19 -13.12
CA VAL A 718 17.83 15.26 -11.85
C VAL A 718 17.10 13.95 -11.53
N VAL A 719 16.66 13.19 -12.54
CA VAL A 719 16.09 11.85 -12.32
C VAL A 719 17.17 10.91 -11.82
N TYR A 720 18.34 10.91 -12.45
CA TYR A 720 19.47 10.09 -12.03
C TYR A 720 19.91 10.40 -10.58
N VAL A 721 20.13 11.68 -10.26
CA VAL A 721 20.50 12.13 -8.91
C VAL A 721 19.36 11.89 -7.92
N GLY A 722 18.10 12.02 -8.36
CA GLY A 722 16.92 11.72 -7.56
C GLY A 722 16.89 10.27 -7.11
N PHE A 723 17.16 9.31 -8.01
CA PHE A 723 17.25 7.89 -7.67
C PHE A 723 18.47 7.57 -6.80
N LEU A 724 19.62 8.18 -7.06
CA LEU A 724 20.81 8.10 -6.21
C LEU A 724 20.44 8.43 -4.76
N ALA A 725 19.79 9.57 -4.56
CA ALA A 725 19.40 10.07 -3.25
C ALA A 725 18.26 9.27 -2.63
N ALA A 726 17.28 8.86 -3.43
CA ALA A 726 16.14 8.07 -2.98
C ALA A 726 16.57 6.71 -2.44
N GLY A 727 17.64 6.10 -2.97
CA GLY A 727 18.20 4.86 -2.43
C GLY A 727 18.55 4.98 -0.94
N SER A 728 19.15 6.11 -0.54
CA SER A 728 19.52 6.39 0.85
C SER A 728 18.34 6.61 1.80
N ALA A 729 17.14 6.88 1.25
CA ALA A 729 15.90 7.04 2.02
C ALA A 729 15.07 5.75 2.01
N ILE A 730 14.85 5.17 0.82
CA ILE A 730 14.02 3.98 0.60
C ILE A 730 14.65 2.74 1.21
N GLY A 731 15.98 2.58 1.12
CA GLY A 731 16.68 1.42 1.70
C GLY A 731 16.36 1.22 3.18
N PRO A 732 16.62 2.21 4.04
CA PRO A 732 16.25 2.17 5.46
C PRO A 732 14.75 1.96 5.69
N MET A 733 13.88 2.62 4.92
CA MET A 733 12.42 2.43 5.05
C MET A 733 12.01 0.97 4.84
N VAL A 734 12.50 0.34 3.76
CA VAL A 734 12.20 -1.05 3.42
C VAL A 734 12.82 -1.98 4.46
N ALA A 735 14.07 -1.76 4.86
CA ALA A 735 14.74 -2.58 5.86
C ALA A 735 14.02 -2.56 7.22
N GLY A 736 13.59 -1.38 7.68
CA GLY A 736 12.82 -1.24 8.92
C GLY A 736 11.46 -1.94 8.84
N ALA A 737 10.75 -1.80 7.73
CA ALA A 737 9.46 -2.46 7.52
C ALA A 737 9.59 -3.99 7.44
N VAL A 738 10.57 -4.49 6.67
CA VAL A 738 10.81 -5.92 6.44
C VAL A 738 11.36 -6.60 7.69
N GLY A 739 12.31 -5.97 8.38
CA GLY A 739 12.95 -6.52 9.58
C GLY A 739 11.95 -6.82 10.69
N VAL A 740 10.93 -5.97 10.88
CA VAL A 740 9.87 -6.21 11.86
C VAL A 740 8.81 -7.18 11.34
N SER A 741 8.37 -7.03 10.08
CA SER A 741 7.21 -7.79 9.57
C SER A 741 7.55 -9.27 9.27
N LEU A 742 8.78 -9.56 8.87
CA LEU A 742 9.25 -10.92 8.59
C LEU A 742 10.17 -11.48 9.69
N GLY A 743 10.40 -10.72 10.77
CA GLY A 743 11.21 -11.14 11.92
C GLY A 743 12.71 -11.33 11.67
N SER A 744 13.22 -10.96 10.49
CA SER A 744 14.65 -11.09 10.16
C SER A 744 15.12 -9.97 9.23
N TRP A 745 16.25 -9.35 9.58
CA TRP A 745 16.92 -8.33 8.76
C TRP A 745 17.49 -8.91 7.45
N ARG A 746 17.66 -10.23 7.34
CA ARG A 746 18.17 -10.90 6.13
C ARG A 746 17.25 -10.74 4.93
N TRP A 747 15.95 -10.73 5.16
CA TRP A 747 14.96 -10.59 4.08
C TRP A 747 15.12 -9.29 3.31
N TYR A 748 15.57 -8.22 3.95
CA TYR A 748 15.91 -6.98 3.26
C TYR A 748 16.95 -7.20 2.16
N LEU A 749 18.03 -7.93 2.47
CA LEU A 749 19.10 -8.21 1.53
C LEU A 749 18.68 -9.22 0.44
N ARG A 750 17.78 -10.15 0.77
CA ARG A 750 17.18 -11.05 -0.23
C ARG A 750 16.28 -10.29 -1.22
N ILE A 751 15.46 -9.36 -0.72
CA ILE A 751 14.65 -8.47 -1.57
C ILE A 751 15.56 -7.62 -2.46
N LEU A 752 16.66 -7.09 -1.90
CA LEU A 752 17.62 -6.31 -2.66
C LEU A 752 18.34 -7.15 -3.73
N SER A 753 18.61 -8.43 -3.46
CA SER A 753 19.11 -9.40 -4.45
C SER A 753 18.11 -9.59 -5.60
N ILE A 754 16.82 -9.80 -5.29
CA ILE A 754 15.76 -9.96 -6.30
C ILE A 754 15.63 -8.70 -7.15
N ALA A 755 15.59 -7.52 -6.51
CA ALA A 755 15.53 -6.24 -7.21
C ALA A 755 16.75 -6.02 -8.12
N THR A 756 17.94 -6.43 -7.68
CA THR A 756 19.15 -6.40 -8.50
C THR A 756 19.08 -7.40 -9.65
N GLY A 757 18.52 -8.59 -9.44
CA GLY A 757 18.26 -9.57 -10.50
C GLY A 757 17.32 -9.06 -11.58
N LEU A 758 16.24 -8.37 -11.18
CA LEU A 758 15.33 -7.69 -12.11
C LEU A 758 16.02 -6.57 -12.86
N ASN A 759 16.88 -5.80 -12.18
CA ASN A 759 17.67 -4.76 -12.82
C ASN A 759 18.65 -5.34 -13.85
N LEU A 760 19.37 -6.43 -13.52
CA LEU A 760 20.24 -7.17 -14.43
C LEU A 760 19.49 -7.65 -15.66
N PHE A 761 18.32 -8.27 -15.48
CA PHE A 761 17.48 -8.67 -16.61
C PHE A 761 17.10 -7.47 -17.49
N GLY A 762 16.68 -6.35 -16.86
CA GLY A 762 16.41 -5.11 -17.58
C GLY A 762 17.64 -4.56 -18.31
N SER A 763 18.84 -4.60 -17.71
CA SER A 763 20.08 -4.12 -18.33
C SER A 763 20.49 -5.01 -19.51
N ILE A 764 20.27 -6.32 -19.42
CA ILE A 764 20.50 -7.25 -20.55
C ILE A 764 19.63 -6.86 -21.74
N LEU A 765 18.35 -6.56 -21.52
CA LEU A 765 17.39 -6.27 -22.58
C LEU A 765 17.48 -4.83 -23.14
N MET A 766 17.80 -3.85 -22.28
CA MET A 766 17.54 -2.44 -22.57
C MET A 766 18.78 -1.56 -22.64
N LEU A 767 19.95 -2.03 -22.19
CA LEU A 767 21.18 -1.24 -22.14
C LEU A 767 22.12 -1.57 -23.32
N PRO A 768 22.02 -0.87 -24.47
CA PRO A 768 23.01 -0.98 -25.54
C PRO A 768 24.33 -0.32 -25.13
N GLU A 769 25.41 -0.64 -25.85
CA GLU A 769 26.67 0.08 -25.72
C GLU A 769 26.52 1.50 -26.32
N THR A 770 26.89 2.54 -25.57
CA THR A 770 26.64 3.96 -25.91
C THR A 770 27.87 4.68 -26.46
N THR A 771 28.84 3.98 -27.04
CA THR A 771 30.11 4.61 -27.44
C THR A 771 29.97 5.61 -28.59
N HIS A 772 30.37 6.85 -28.30
CA HIS A 772 30.81 7.86 -29.26
C HIS A 772 32.36 7.91 -29.19
N ASP A 773 33.07 7.66 -30.29
CA ASP A 773 34.50 8.03 -30.37
C ASP A 773 34.55 9.55 -30.70
N ILE A 774 34.50 10.40 -29.68
CA ILE A 774 34.63 11.88 -29.82
C ILE A 774 36.11 12.26 -30.04
N ASN A 775 36.76 11.69 -31.06
CA ASN A 775 38.14 12.05 -31.44
C ASN A 775 38.33 12.34 -32.94
N GLU A 776 37.26 12.50 -33.73
CA GLU A 776 37.33 12.88 -35.15
C GLU A 776 36.61 14.20 -35.49
N LEU A 777 36.51 15.14 -34.53
CA LEU A 777 36.01 16.50 -34.80
C LEU A 777 37.12 17.56 -34.88
N ASP A 778 38.41 17.17 -34.91
CA ASP A 778 39.54 18.11 -34.92
C ASP A 778 40.38 18.10 -36.22
N THR A 779 39.90 17.51 -37.33
CA THR A 779 40.66 17.50 -38.60
C THR A 779 39.95 18.01 -39.86
N THR A 780 38.72 18.52 -39.80
CA THR A 780 38.04 19.04 -41.02
C THR A 780 37.22 20.32 -40.82
N GLN A 781 37.71 21.27 -40.02
CA GLN A 781 37.27 22.67 -40.14
C GLN A 781 38.44 23.65 -40.09
N THR A 782 39.24 23.66 -41.15
CA THR A 782 39.99 24.85 -41.55
C THR A 782 38.99 25.96 -41.85
N ARG A 783 38.94 26.96 -40.96
CA ARG A 783 38.21 28.23 -41.14
C ARG A 783 38.72 28.98 -42.37
N PRO A 784 37.84 29.55 -43.20
CA PRO A 784 38.07 30.84 -43.83
C PRO A 784 37.27 31.90 -43.04
N GLY A 785 37.74 33.05 -42.58
CA GLY A 785 38.97 33.81 -42.70
C GLY A 785 38.55 35.25 -42.43
N SER A 786 39.10 35.90 -41.39
CA SER A 786 38.91 37.35 -41.17
C SER A 786 39.97 38.11 -41.96
N SER A 787 39.50 38.98 -42.85
CA SER A 787 40.16 40.00 -43.66
C SER A 787 41.53 40.55 -43.19
N ILE A 788 42.55 40.47 -44.06
CA ILE A 788 43.52 41.54 -44.37
C ILE A 788 43.82 41.52 -45.89
N ILE A 789 43.46 42.60 -46.58
CA ILE A 789 44.06 43.26 -47.77
C ILE A 789 44.57 42.37 -48.94
N ALA A 790 43.92 42.47 -50.12
CA ALA A 790 44.52 42.94 -51.40
C ALA A 790 43.67 42.50 -52.63
N GLU A 791 43.09 43.51 -53.27
CA GLU A 791 42.78 43.76 -54.70
C GLU A 791 42.33 42.68 -55.73
N PRO A 792 41.56 43.12 -56.77
CA PRO A 792 40.58 42.30 -57.49
C PRO A 792 41.00 41.95 -58.93
N LYS A 793 40.07 41.31 -59.66
CA LYS A 793 39.73 41.40 -61.12
C LYS A 793 39.71 40.07 -61.93
N PRO A 794 38.93 40.00 -63.02
CA PRO A 794 37.75 39.12 -63.12
C PRO A 794 37.76 38.24 -64.38
N THR A 795 36.83 37.29 -64.53
CA THR A 795 36.14 37.05 -65.83
C THR A 795 35.05 35.97 -65.74
N SER A 796 33.81 36.39 -66.06
CA SER A 796 32.83 35.74 -66.97
C SER A 796 32.48 34.26 -66.73
N THR A 797 31.22 33.84 -66.64
CA THR A 797 30.14 34.13 -67.60
C THR A 797 28.80 33.61 -67.06
N SER A 798 27.73 34.32 -67.45
CA SER A 798 26.33 33.90 -67.67
C SER A 798 25.52 33.21 -66.56
N ILE A 799 24.49 33.97 -66.17
CA ILE A 799 23.25 33.61 -65.49
C ILE A 799 22.34 32.85 -66.46
N GLU A 800 21.69 31.77 -66.01
CA GLU A 800 20.33 31.41 -66.39
C GLU A 800 19.63 30.70 -65.21
N ASP A 801 18.61 31.37 -64.69
CA ASP A 801 17.41 30.95 -63.96
C ASP A 801 17.47 29.75 -62.99
N ILE A 802 17.63 30.08 -61.71
CA ILE A 802 17.24 29.24 -60.58
C ILE A 802 15.74 29.45 -60.33
N CYS A 803 14.92 28.52 -60.83
CA CYS A 803 13.54 28.38 -60.39
C CYS A 803 13.49 27.98 -58.91
N ILE A 804 12.65 28.71 -58.19
CA ILE A 804 12.24 28.47 -56.81
C ILE A 804 11.66 27.06 -56.69
N SER A 805 12.36 26.15 -56.02
CA SER A 805 11.76 24.98 -55.38
C SER A 805 11.59 25.26 -53.89
N SER A 806 10.35 25.09 -53.44
CA SER A 806 9.85 25.06 -52.06
C SER A 806 10.80 24.38 -51.05
N PRO A 807 10.74 24.74 -49.75
CA PRO A 807 11.61 24.18 -48.74
C PRO A 807 11.45 22.66 -48.70
N ALA A 808 12.57 21.95 -48.84
CA ALA A 808 12.62 20.52 -48.65
C ALA A 808 12.04 20.21 -47.26
N GLU A 809 10.88 19.54 -47.27
CA GLU A 809 10.34 18.83 -46.14
C GLU A 809 11.47 17.96 -45.57
N THR A 810 11.87 18.23 -44.33
CA THR A 810 12.61 17.27 -43.53
C THR A 810 11.67 16.10 -43.28
N THR A 811 11.67 15.14 -44.20
CA THR A 811 11.06 13.83 -44.01
C THR A 811 11.66 13.21 -42.76
N THR A 812 10.93 13.29 -41.66
CA THR A 812 11.07 12.38 -40.53
C THR A 812 10.76 10.99 -41.06
N GLY A 813 11.79 10.27 -41.49
CA GLY A 813 11.65 8.88 -41.91
C GLY A 813 11.12 8.07 -40.74
N GLU A 814 9.86 7.64 -40.82
CA GLU A 814 9.31 6.63 -39.92
C GLU A 814 10.19 5.38 -40.03
N ILE A 815 10.99 5.12 -39.00
CA ILE A 815 11.67 3.83 -38.86
C ILE A 815 10.56 2.80 -38.69
N SER A 816 10.27 2.03 -39.75
CA SER A 816 9.36 0.90 -39.71
C SER A 816 9.60 0.04 -38.46
N ALA A 817 8.54 -0.41 -37.78
CA ALA A 817 8.64 -1.24 -36.58
C ALA A 817 9.52 -2.50 -36.78
N ALA A 818 9.61 -3.01 -38.01
CA ALA A 818 10.50 -4.10 -38.39
C ALA A 818 11.99 -3.70 -38.41
N SER A 819 12.30 -2.47 -38.86
CA SER A 819 13.65 -1.89 -38.81
C SER A 819 14.08 -1.61 -37.37
N PHE A 820 13.17 -1.06 -36.56
CA PHE A 820 13.43 -0.81 -35.13
C PHE A 820 13.69 -2.10 -34.33
N ARG A 821 12.88 -3.14 -34.52
CA ARG A 821 13.06 -4.43 -33.84
C ARG A 821 14.41 -5.06 -34.19
N LYS A 822 14.83 -4.94 -35.45
CA LYS A 822 16.13 -5.43 -35.91
C LYS A 822 17.28 -4.65 -35.27
N GLU A 823 17.17 -3.32 -35.17
CA GLU A 823 18.17 -2.45 -34.54
C GLU A 823 18.29 -2.71 -33.03
N TRP A 824 17.16 -2.80 -32.31
CA TRP A 824 17.12 -3.13 -30.89
C TRP A 824 17.72 -4.52 -30.62
N MET A 825 17.33 -5.55 -31.37
CA MET A 825 17.90 -6.89 -31.23
C MET A 825 19.40 -6.91 -31.54
N SER A 826 19.83 -6.19 -32.58
CA SER A 826 21.24 -6.12 -32.96
C SER A 826 22.09 -5.46 -31.89
N ARG A 827 21.63 -4.36 -31.26
CA ARG A 827 22.44 -3.62 -30.27
C ARG A 827 22.30 -4.12 -28.83
N SER A 828 21.12 -4.57 -28.45
CA SER A 828 20.89 -5.18 -27.13
C SER A 828 21.43 -6.61 -27.06
N PHE A 829 21.81 -7.26 -28.15
CA PHE A 829 22.42 -8.60 -28.10
C PHE A 829 23.68 -8.74 -28.96
N SER A 830 24.30 -7.65 -29.43
CA SER A 830 25.60 -7.71 -30.09
C SER A 830 26.68 -8.18 -29.11
N GLY A 831 27.45 -9.18 -29.54
CA GLY A 831 28.65 -9.64 -28.85
C GLY A 831 29.93 -8.92 -29.32
N GLU A 832 29.80 -7.69 -29.84
CA GLU A 832 30.97 -6.92 -30.27
C GLU A 832 31.75 -6.46 -29.04
N TYR A 833 33.00 -6.90 -28.95
CA TYR A 833 33.94 -6.50 -27.90
C TYR A 833 34.76 -5.31 -28.38
N MET A 834 34.87 -4.27 -27.55
CA MET A 834 35.76 -3.14 -27.87
C MET A 834 37.23 -3.55 -27.75
N PRO A 835 38.13 -3.02 -28.60
CA PRO A 835 39.55 -3.29 -28.51
C PRO A 835 40.13 -2.78 -27.18
N MET A 836 40.82 -3.64 -26.43
CA MET A 836 41.38 -3.30 -25.11
C MET A 836 42.47 -2.22 -25.20
N LYS A 837 42.16 -0.99 -24.77
CA LYS A 837 43.10 0.15 -24.79
C LYS A 837 43.93 0.22 -23.49
N TRP A 838 44.80 -0.76 -23.24
CA TRP A 838 45.62 -0.88 -22.02
C TRP A 838 46.45 0.38 -21.66
N LYS A 839 47.03 1.07 -22.66
CA LYS A 839 47.78 2.32 -22.42
C LYS A 839 46.88 3.49 -21.95
N SER A 840 45.63 3.53 -22.39
CA SER A 840 44.68 4.57 -21.97
C SER A 840 44.13 4.32 -20.56
N MET A 841 44.12 3.07 -20.10
CA MET A 841 43.60 2.67 -18.80
C MET A 841 44.35 3.33 -17.63
N GLY A 842 45.69 3.27 -17.65
CA GLY A 842 46.52 3.87 -16.60
C GLY A 842 46.38 5.39 -16.53
N LEU A 843 46.23 6.07 -17.68
CA LEU A 843 46.02 7.52 -17.72
C LEU A 843 44.64 7.89 -17.15
N SER A 844 43.60 7.08 -17.39
CA SER A 844 42.23 7.32 -16.91
C SER A 844 42.07 7.22 -15.40
N LEU A 845 43.00 6.59 -14.66
CA LEU A 845 43.01 6.62 -13.19
C LEU A 845 43.42 7.98 -12.62
N VAL A 846 44.31 8.70 -13.31
CA VAL A 846 44.90 9.96 -12.83
C VAL A 846 44.15 11.18 -13.37
N ARG A 847 43.56 11.08 -14.57
CA ARG A 847 42.81 12.15 -15.24
C ARG A 847 41.74 12.84 -14.37
N PRO A 848 40.89 12.13 -13.59
CA PRO A 848 39.90 12.77 -12.73
C PRO A 848 40.50 13.72 -11.68
N LEU A 849 41.67 13.40 -11.13
CA LEU A 849 42.32 14.21 -10.09
C LEU A 849 42.76 15.58 -10.62
N GLN A 850 43.09 15.68 -11.91
CA GLN A 850 43.47 16.94 -12.55
C GLN A 850 42.31 17.95 -12.56
N LEU A 851 41.06 17.46 -12.57
CA LEU A 851 39.87 18.32 -12.58
C LEU A 851 39.61 19.01 -11.22
N LEU A 852 40.25 18.60 -10.13
CA LEU A 852 40.18 19.35 -8.85
C LEU A 852 40.77 20.76 -8.97
N MET A 853 41.65 21.00 -9.94
CA MET A 853 42.22 22.32 -10.22
C MET A 853 41.22 23.25 -10.94
N ALA A 854 40.10 22.72 -11.42
CA ALA A 854 39.02 23.51 -12.01
C ALA A 854 38.06 23.99 -10.91
N PRO A 855 37.93 25.31 -10.67
CA PRO A 855 37.13 25.84 -9.55
C PRO A 855 35.67 25.39 -9.55
N GLN A 856 35.05 25.28 -10.72
CA GLN A 856 33.66 24.82 -10.88
C GLN A 856 33.48 23.36 -10.48
N VAL A 857 34.45 22.50 -10.79
CA VAL A 857 34.40 21.08 -10.43
C VAL A 857 34.66 20.93 -8.94
N LEU A 858 35.65 21.63 -8.39
CA LEU A 858 35.97 21.60 -6.96
C LEU A 858 34.76 21.98 -6.09
N VAL A 859 34.09 23.10 -6.41
CA VAL A 859 32.90 23.55 -5.67
C VAL A 859 31.74 22.56 -5.80
N THR A 860 31.55 22.01 -7.00
CA THR A 860 30.50 21.01 -7.26
C THR A 860 30.73 19.76 -6.42
N VAL A 861 31.96 19.23 -6.46
CA VAL A 861 32.38 18.04 -5.71
C VAL A 861 32.23 18.27 -4.20
N TYR A 862 32.59 19.45 -3.70
CA TYR A 862 32.48 19.80 -2.29
C TYR A 862 31.02 19.83 -1.82
N ILE A 863 30.14 20.61 -2.48
CA ILE A 863 28.72 20.74 -2.08
C ILE A 863 27.96 19.42 -2.24
N PHE A 864 28.15 18.74 -3.37
CA PHE A 864 27.51 17.45 -3.64
C PHE A 864 27.99 16.39 -2.64
N GLY A 865 29.29 16.40 -2.33
CA GLY A 865 29.88 15.51 -1.33
C GLY A 865 29.31 15.69 0.06
N LEU A 866 29.25 16.94 0.55
CA LEU A 866 28.71 17.25 1.87
C LEU A 866 27.22 16.93 1.98
N THR A 867 26.41 17.32 0.98
CA THR A 867 24.95 17.12 1.03
C THR A 867 24.58 15.63 1.09
N ILE A 868 25.18 14.78 0.23
CA ILE A 868 24.94 13.33 0.28
C ILE A 868 25.52 12.72 1.54
N GLY A 869 26.77 13.02 1.88
CA GLY A 869 27.40 12.46 3.06
C GLY A 869 26.56 12.71 4.30
N TRP A 870 26.02 13.93 4.44
CA TRP A 870 25.24 14.32 5.61
C TRP A 870 23.93 13.55 5.68
N THR A 871 23.27 13.31 4.54
CA THR A 871 22.03 12.49 4.52
C THR A 871 22.26 11.09 5.07
N VAL A 872 23.39 10.45 4.75
CA VAL A 872 23.70 9.10 5.23
C VAL A 872 24.05 9.11 6.72
N ILE A 873 24.83 10.10 7.17
CA ILE A 873 25.21 10.26 8.58
C ILE A 873 23.95 10.47 9.45
N ILE A 874 23.01 11.27 8.98
CA ILE A 874 21.75 11.51 9.71
C ILE A 874 20.95 10.21 9.83
N SER A 875 20.84 9.41 8.77
CA SER A 875 20.16 8.11 8.85
C SER A 875 20.76 7.21 9.95
N ILE A 876 22.09 7.22 10.12
CA ILE A 876 22.80 6.48 11.18
C ILE A 876 22.52 7.09 12.55
N ILE A 877 22.70 8.41 12.71
CA ILE A 877 22.50 9.12 13.99
C ILE A 877 21.06 8.91 14.48
N LEU A 878 20.07 9.12 13.62
CA LEU A 878 18.66 8.96 13.98
C LEU A 878 18.35 7.51 14.38
N SER A 879 18.88 6.53 13.66
CA SER A 879 18.68 5.12 14.01
C SER A 879 19.21 4.79 15.40
N ILE A 880 20.37 5.34 15.76
CA ILE A 880 20.98 5.12 17.07
C ILE A 880 20.23 5.89 18.17
N THR A 881 19.93 7.17 17.96
CA THR A 881 19.27 8.04 18.94
C THR A 881 17.88 7.51 19.30
N TYR A 882 17.08 7.13 18.30
CA TYR A 882 15.70 6.67 18.55
C TYR A 882 15.61 5.22 19.03
N ALA A 883 16.59 4.37 18.71
CA ALA A 883 16.67 3.00 19.25
C ALA A 883 17.11 2.95 20.72
N SER A 884 17.80 3.99 21.22
CA SER A 884 18.38 4.01 22.56
C SER A 884 17.35 4.43 23.63
N PRO A 885 17.49 4.00 24.91
CA PRO A 885 16.67 4.49 26.01
C PRO A 885 16.77 6.03 26.15
N PRO A 886 15.67 6.75 26.48
CA PRO A 886 14.35 6.25 26.89
C PRO A 886 13.35 5.98 25.75
N LEU A 887 13.70 6.24 24.49
CA LEU A 887 12.75 6.22 23.37
C LEU A 887 12.42 4.80 22.90
N LEU A 888 13.43 3.93 22.77
CA LEU A 888 13.26 2.50 22.45
C LEU A 888 12.36 2.24 21.22
N TRP A 889 12.47 3.07 20.18
CA TRP A 889 11.67 2.89 18.97
C TRP A 889 12.07 1.60 18.24
N ASN A 890 11.07 0.88 17.75
CA ASN A 890 11.29 -0.31 16.95
C ASN A 890 11.87 0.04 15.56
N SER A 891 12.46 -0.96 14.88
CA SER A 891 13.08 -0.79 13.57
C SER A 891 12.13 -0.25 12.49
N ARG A 892 10.82 -0.52 12.58
CA ARG A 892 9.81 0.00 11.64
C ARG A 892 9.65 1.51 11.81
N SER A 893 9.47 2.00 13.04
CA SER A 893 9.34 3.42 13.36
C SER A 893 10.59 4.21 12.99
N ILE A 894 11.78 3.65 13.24
CA ILE A 894 13.05 4.24 12.83
C ILE A 894 13.15 4.29 11.30
N GLY A 895 12.76 3.22 10.60
CA GLY A 895 12.71 3.19 9.14
C GLY A 895 11.82 4.30 8.58
N LEU A 896 10.63 4.50 9.18
CA LEU A 896 9.66 5.52 8.76
C LEU A 896 10.16 6.96 8.89
N LEU A 897 11.13 7.26 9.75
CA LEU A 897 11.73 8.61 9.83
C LEU A 897 12.34 9.03 8.47
N ASN A 898 12.83 8.08 7.67
CA ASN A 898 13.42 8.34 6.35
C ASN A 898 12.38 8.79 5.30
N VAL A 899 11.07 8.72 5.59
CA VAL A 899 10.03 9.35 4.75
C VAL A 899 10.27 10.85 4.63
N SER A 900 10.78 11.49 5.69
CA SER A 900 11.05 12.93 5.70
C SER A 900 12.10 13.34 4.68
N SER A 901 13.18 12.56 4.54
CA SER A 901 14.21 12.83 3.53
C SER A 901 13.68 12.61 2.11
N LEU A 902 12.85 11.58 1.91
CA LEU A 902 12.19 11.34 0.63
C LEU A 902 11.27 12.50 0.22
N ILE A 903 10.49 13.06 1.15
CA ILE A 903 9.67 14.25 0.91
C ILE A 903 10.54 15.43 0.46
N GLY A 904 11.63 15.69 1.17
CA GLY A 904 12.58 16.75 0.82
C GLY A 904 13.14 16.60 -0.59
N LEU A 905 13.55 15.39 -0.95
CA LEU A 905 14.04 15.06 -2.30
C LEU A 905 12.97 15.35 -3.37
N LEU A 906 11.75 14.84 -3.17
CA LEU A 906 10.65 15.03 -4.13
C LEU A 906 10.32 16.51 -4.34
N ILE A 907 10.34 17.31 -3.27
CA ILE A 907 10.12 18.77 -3.35
C ILE A 907 11.25 19.47 -4.12
N GLY A 908 12.49 18.98 -4.03
CA GLY A 908 13.63 19.58 -4.71
C GLY A 908 13.79 19.22 -6.19
N LEU A 909 13.23 18.09 -6.65
CA LEU A 909 13.33 17.64 -8.05
C LEU A 909 12.92 18.71 -9.09
N PRO A 910 11.78 19.43 -8.94
CA PRO A 910 11.38 20.45 -9.90
C PRO A 910 12.39 21.62 -10.00
N PHE A 911 13.01 22.00 -8.88
CA PHE A 911 13.99 23.10 -8.82
C PHE A 911 15.32 22.72 -9.46
N GLY A 912 15.81 21.51 -9.16
CA GLY A 912 17.06 20.99 -9.70
C GLY A 912 17.02 20.64 -11.18
N GLY A 913 15.84 20.33 -11.73
CA GLY A 913 15.66 19.91 -13.12
C GLY A 913 14.85 20.89 -13.95
N TYR A 914 13.52 20.87 -13.80
CA TYR A 914 12.60 21.60 -14.68
C TYR A 914 12.84 23.10 -14.66
N PHE A 915 12.89 23.74 -13.49
CA PHE A 915 13.07 25.19 -13.37
C PHE A 915 14.49 25.62 -13.77
N ALA A 916 15.51 24.85 -13.43
CA ALA A 916 16.88 25.10 -13.87
C ALA A 916 16.99 25.08 -15.41
N ASP A 917 16.40 24.09 -16.07
CA ASP A 917 16.39 24.03 -17.54
C ASP A 917 15.51 25.12 -18.18
N LEU A 918 14.43 25.55 -17.52
CA LEU A 918 13.59 26.66 -18.01
C LEU A 918 14.37 27.98 -18.05
N LEU A 919 15.21 28.26 -17.04
CA LEU A 919 16.12 29.41 -17.05
C LEU A 919 17.17 29.32 -18.16
N PHE A 920 17.69 28.11 -18.41
CA PHE A 920 18.62 27.86 -19.51
C PHE A 920 17.99 28.13 -20.87
N ILE A 921 16.81 27.57 -21.14
CA ILE A 921 16.06 27.79 -22.38
C ILE A 921 15.70 29.27 -22.54
N ARG A 922 15.26 29.94 -21.48
CA ARG A 922 14.93 31.38 -21.55
C ARG A 922 16.14 32.23 -21.92
N SER A 923 17.34 31.85 -21.50
CA SER A 923 18.59 32.56 -21.85
C SER A 923 18.97 32.45 -23.34
N THR A 924 18.40 31.48 -24.09
CA THR A 924 18.66 31.28 -25.52
C THR A 924 17.75 32.09 -26.46
N LYS A 925 16.72 32.77 -25.94
CA LYS A 925 15.73 33.51 -26.76
C LYS A 925 16.19 34.88 -27.29
N GLY A 926 17.44 35.28 -27.05
CA GLY A 926 18.05 36.46 -27.69
C GLY A 926 18.75 36.08 -28.99
N ARG A 927 18.41 36.75 -30.11
CA ARG A 927 19.04 36.52 -31.42
C ARG A 927 20.58 36.58 -31.28
N THR A 928 21.24 35.49 -31.67
CA THR A 928 22.70 35.25 -31.75
C THR A 928 23.50 34.96 -30.46
N GLN A 929 22.93 34.37 -29.40
CA GLN A 929 23.76 33.87 -28.27
C GLN A 929 23.76 32.35 -28.14
N GLU A 930 24.96 31.77 -28.08
CA GLU A 930 25.19 30.37 -27.68
C GLU A 930 24.59 30.10 -26.29
N PRO A 931 24.08 28.88 -26.03
CA PRO A 931 23.48 28.54 -24.75
C PRO A 931 24.48 28.73 -23.59
N ASN A 932 24.15 29.58 -22.62
CA ASN A 932 25.06 29.89 -21.51
C ASN A 932 24.73 29.02 -20.27
N PRO A 933 25.60 28.06 -19.87
CA PRO A 933 25.35 27.19 -18.71
C PRO A 933 25.17 27.94 -17.38
N ARG A 934 25.72 29.16 -17.24
CA ARG A 934 25.62 30.02 -16.05
C ARG A 934 24.17 30.30 -15.62
N SER A 935 23.25 30.34 -16.56
CA SER A 935 21.84 30.67 -16.34
C SER A 935 21.13 29.73 -15.35
N ARG A 936 21.67 28.53 -15.12
CA ARG A 936 21.13 27.55 -14.13
C ARG A 936 21.49 27.88 -12.68
N LEU A 937 22.64 28.50 -12.45
CA LEU A 937 23.22 28.70 -11.12
C LEU A 937 22.34 29.46 -10.11
N PRO A 938 21.47 30.42 -10.49
CA PRO A 938 20.56 31.07 -9.54
C PRO A 938 19.66 30.11 -8.77
N MET A 939 19.28 28.96 -9.35
CA MET A 939 18.42 27.97 -8.67
C MET A 939 19.10 27.31 -7.48
N MET A 940 20.44 27.28 -7.45
CA MET A 940 21.20 26.77 -6.32
C MET A 940 20.95 27.57 -5.03
N LEU A 941 20.57 28.85 -5.10
CA LEU A 941 20.33 29.69 -3.92
C LEU A 941 19.22 29.14 -3.01
N ILE A 942 18.22 28.49 -3.59
CA ILE A 942 17.10 27.91 -2.84
C ILE A 942 17.59 26.78 -1.95
N GLY A 943 18.45 25.89 -2.49
CA GLY A 943 19.10 24.85 -1.69
C GLY A 943 20.18 25.39 -0.75
N ALA A 944 20.84 26.51 -1.09
CA ALA A 944 21.83 27.17 -0.24
C ALA A 944 21.26 27.75 1.06
N LEU A 945 19.97 28.13 1.04
CA LEU A 945 19.24 28.54 2.24
C LEU A 945 18.64 27.34 2.96
N GLY A 946 18.02 26.41 2.22
CA GLY A 946 17.30 25.27 2.80
C GLY A 946 18.20 24.27 3.49
N SER A 947 19.29 23.84 2.85
CA SER A 947 20.08 22.70 3.34
C SER A 947 20.84 22.99 4.65
N PRO A 948 21.49 24.15 4.83
CA PRO A 948 22.15 24.50 6.09
C PRO A 948 21.15 24.81 7.21
N ALA A 949 20.01 25.43 6.90
CA ALA A 949 18.93 25.63 7.86
C ALA A 949 18.37 24.28 8.35
N GLY A 950 18.25 23.30 7.46
CA GLY A 950 17.88 21.93 7.81
C GLY A 950 18.81 21.29 8.83
N CYS A 951 20.13 21.46 8.68
CA CYS A 951 21.11 21.02 9.68
C CYS A 951 20.87 21.66 11.05
N LEU A 952 20.65 22.98 11.12
CA LEU A 952 20.41 23.67 12.39
C LEU A 952 19.13 23.19 13.09
N ILE A 953 18.05 23.02 12.32
CA ILE A 953 16.77 22.51 12.82
C ILE A 953 16.93 21.06 13.33
N LEU A 954 17.68 20.22 12.62
CA LEU A 954 18.03 18.87 13.07
C LEU A 954 18.80 18.89 14.39
N GLY A 955 19.82 19.73 14.49
CA GLY A 955 20.63 19.88 15.71
C GLY A 955 19.79 20.30 16.91
N HIS A 956 18.84 21.22 16.71
CA HIS A 956 17.91 21.65 17.75
C HIS A 956 16.91 20.54 18.12
N GLY A 957 16.30 19.88 17.13
CA GLY A 957 15.37 18.78 17.36
C GLY A 957 16.00 17.61 18.10
N LEU A 958 17.27 17.29 17.84
CA LEU A 958 18.00 16.22 18.51
C LEU A 958 18.42 16.54 19.95
N GLN A 959 18.35 17.81 20.40
CA GLN A 959 18.49 18.12 21.83
C GLN A 959 17.31 17.60 22.64
N ASN A 960 16.10 17.59 22.04
CA ASN A 960 14.87 17.11 22.64
C ASN A 960 14.21 16.09 21.71
N PRO A 961 14.72 14.85 21.65
CA PRO A 961 14.33 13.89 20.62
C PRO A 961 12.87 13.43 20.69
N GLY A 962 12.12 13.78 21.75
CA GLY A 962 10.66 13.62 21.83
C GLY A 962 9.89 14.46 20.81
N HIS A 963 10.44 15.57 20.31
CA HIS A 963 9.88 16.37 19.23
C HIS A 963 10.35 15.89 17.84
N TRP A 964 10.12 14.62 17.54
CA TRP A 964 10.58 13.95 16.30
C TRP A 964 10.11 14.63 15.00
N ILE A 965 9.01 15.38 15.03
CA ILE A 965 8.53 16.17 13.88
C ILE A 965 9.55 17.24 13.49
N VAL A 966 10.18 17.92 14.46
CA VAL A 966 11.20 18.95 14.21
C VAL A 966 12.41 18.34 13.52
N VAL A 967 12.82 17.15 13.97
CA VAL A 967 13.88 16.34 13.35
C VAL A 967 13.52 16.00 11.90
N CYS A 968 12.28 15.59 11.63
CA CYS A 968 11.80 15.29 10.28
C CYS A 968 11.81 16.54 9.37
N VAL A 969 11.39 17.70 9.87
CA VAL A 969 11.41 18.96 9.10
C VAL A 969 12.85 19.34 8.72
N GLY A 970 13.77 19.27 9.68
CA GLY A 970 15.18 19.54 9.42
C GLY A 970 15.79 18.56 8.42
N TRP A 971 15.44 17.28 8.51
CA TRP A 971 15.90 16.25 7.57
C TRP A 971 15.37 16.48 6.15
N SER A 972 14.10 16.83 6.01
CA SER A 972 13.49 17.19 4.72
C SER A 972 14.18 18.39 4.08
N LEU A 973 14.49 19.43 4.86
CA LEU A 973 15.17 20.64 4.36
C LEU A 973 16.61 20.37 3.90
N LEU A 974 17.34 19.51 4.61
CA LEU A 974 18.65 19.08 4.16
C LEU A 974 18.57 18.28 2.85
N ALA A 975 17.68 17.28 2.80
CA ALA A 975 17.51 16.42 1.64
C ALA A 975 17.04 17.19 0.40
N PHE A 976 16.21 18.22 0.58
CA PHE A 976 15.84 19.16 -0.47
C PHE A 976 17.05 19.79 -1.18
N GLY A 977 18.10 20.16 -0.44
CA GLY A 977 19.32 20.73 -1.02
C GLY A 977 20.03 19.81 -2.00
N LEU A 978 19.96 18.50 -1.79
CA LEU A 978 20.62 17.54 -2.68
C LEU A 978 20.04 17.60 -4.11
N THR A 979 18.72 17.57 -4.23
CA THR A 979 18.04 17.71 -5.52
C THR A 979 17.93 19.16 -5.99
N GLY A 980 17.82 20.14 -5.09
CA GLY A 980 17.56 21.54 -5.41
C GLY A 980 18.79 22.39 -5.73
N SER A 981 19.97 22.07 -5.19
CA SER A 981 21.21 22.85 -5.41
C SER A 981 22.38 21.99 -5.88
N ALA A 982 22.62 20.83 -5.29
CA ALA A 982 23.76 19.99 -5.67
C ALA A 982 23.62 19.46 -7.10
N ASN A 983 22.40 19.07 -7.52
CA ASN A 983 22.14 18.69 -8.92
C ASN A 983 22.36 19.84 -9.92
N VAL A 984 22.04 21.08 -9.53
CA VAL A 984 22.22 22.26 -10.40
C VAL A 984 23.71 22.47 -10.71
N LEU A 985 24.57 22.32 -9.70
CA LEU A 985 26.02 22.42 -9.83
C LEU A 985 26.62 21.27 -10.64
N LEU A 986 26.14 20.03 -10.43
CA LEU A 986 26.56 18.88 -11.23
C LEU A 986 26.20 19.07 -12.71
N THR A 987 24.97 19.49 -12.98
CA THR A 987 24.49 19.78 -14.34
C THR A 987 25.30 20.91 -14.97
N TYR A 988 25.62 21.96 -14.21
CA TYR A 988 26.49 23.05 -14.69
C TYR A 988 27.89 22.53 -15.06
N SER A 989 28.54 21.78 -14.17
CA SER A 989 29.90 21.27 -14.40
C SER A 989 29.97 20.33 -15.60
N VAL A 990 29.03 19.38 -15.71
CA VAL A 990 28.93 18.47 -16.86
C VAL A 990 28.68 19.23 -18.15
N ASN A 991 27.81 20.25 -18.13
CA ASN A 991 27.52 21.03 -19.34
C ASN A 991 28.69 21.96 -19.75
N THR A 992 29.51 22.42 -18.80
CA THR A 992 30.73 23.19 -19.13
C THR A 992 31.87 22.33 -19.67
N MET A 993 31.88 21.03 -19.37
CA MET A 993 32.93 20.09 -19.79
C MET A 993 32.35 18.73 -20.21
N PRO A 994 31.56 18.66 -21.30
CA PRO A 994 30.85 17.43 -21.68
C PRO A 994 31.78 16.24 -21.96
N SER A 995 32.93 16.47 -22.60
CA SER A 995 33.94 15.44 -22.90
C SER A 995 34.58 14.82 -21.66
N ARG A 996 34.46 15.49 -20.50
CA ARG A 996 35.01 15.07 -19.22
C ARG A 996 33.91 14.72 -18.21
N ALA A 997 32.66 14.54 -18.65
CA ALA A 997 31.53 14.24 -17.78
C ALA A 997 31.78 13.01 -16.88
N GLY A 998 32.45 11.98 -17.43
CA GLY A 998 32.82 10.79 -16.68
C GLY A 998 33.84 11.05 -15.59
N ASP A 999 34.88 11.82 -15.89
CA ASP A 999 35.90 12.20 -14.92
C ASP A 999 35.30 13.05 -13.77
N ILE A 1000 34.36 13.94 -14.08
CA ILE A 1000 33.59 14.70 -13.09
C ILE A 1000 32.75 13.76 -12.22
N GLY A 1001 32.04 12.80 -12.83
CA GLY A 1001 31.25 11.80 -12.11
C GLY A 1001 32.09 10.97 -11.14
N VAL A 1002 33.25 10.47 -11.59
CA VAL A 1002 34.22 9.76 -10.74
C VAL A 1002 34.63 10.62 -9.54
N LEU A 1003 35.05 11.86 -9.80
CA LEU A 1003 35.57 12.73 -8.74
C LEU A 1003 34.49 13.09 -7.71
N VAL A 1004 33.28 13.38 -8.17
CA VAL A 1004 32.11 13.67 -7.31
C VAL A 1004 31.81 12.46 -6.41
N ASN A 1005 31.78 11.25 -6.96
CA ASN A 1005 31.42 10.07 -6.19
C ASN A 1005 32.54 9.54 -5.28
N VAL A 1006 33.80 9.66 -5.69
CA VAL A 1006 34.94 9.33 -4.82
C VAL A 1006 34.94 10.27 -3.62
N MET A 1007 34.85 11.58 -3.85
CA MET A 1007 34.89 12.56 -2.76
C MET A 1007 33.66 12.50 -1.87
N LYS A 1008 32.43 12.32 -2.40
CA LYS A 1008 31.22 12.16 -1.56
C LYS A 1008 31.37 10.99 -0.59
N ASN A 1009 31.84 9.86 -1.10
CA ASN A 1009 31.88 8.61 -0.36
C ASN A 1009 33.07 8.60 0.64
N CYS A 1010 34.20 9.21 0.30
CA CYS A 1010 35.33 9.42 1.22
C CYS A 1010 34.96 10.37 2.38
N LEU A 1011 34.29 11.49 2.09
CA LEU A 1011 33.81 12.41 3.11
C LEU A 1011 32.75 11.76 3.99
N ALA A 1012 31.79 11.04 3.39
CA ALA A 1012 30.78 10.29 4.11
C ALA A 1012 31.41 9.25 5.03
N PHE A 1013 32.43 8.50 4.56
CA PHE A 1013 33.17 7.54 5.38
C PHE A 1013 33.85 8.21 6.58
N GLY A 1014 34.67 9.24 6.35
CA GLY A 1014 35.47 9.85 7.41
C GLY A 1014 34.61 10.47 8.52
N VAL A 1015 33.50 11.10 8.13
CA VAL A 1015 32.57 11.71 9.08
C VAL A 1015 31.66 10.65 9.71
N SER A 1016 31.18 9.65 8.96
CA SER A 1016 30.38 8.53 9.50
C SER A 1016 31.14 7.79 10.60
N TYR A 1017 32.41 7.45 10.35
CA TYR A 1017 33.28 6.76 11.32
C TYR A 1017 33.46 7.55 12.61
N SER A 1018 33.51 8.89 12.51
CA SER A 1018 33.72 9.77 13.66
C SER A 1018 32.42 10.36 14.23
N SER A 1019 31.27 10.11 13.59
CA SER A 1019 30.02 10.84 13.84
C SER A 1019 29.48 10.64 15.24
N ILE A 1020 29.53 9.42 15.76
CA ILE A 1020 29.08 9.08 17.12
C ILE A 1020 30.01 9.69 18.15
N THR A 1021 31.33 9.58 17.94
CA THR A 1021 32.33 10.20 18.81
C THR A 1021 32.17 11.71 18.85
N TRP A 1022 31.89 12.33 17.70
CA TRP A 1022 31.63 13.75 17.58
C TRP A 1022 30.34 14.17 18.30
N LEU A 1023 29.26 13.41 18.13
CA LEU A 1023 27.98 13.61 18.81
C LEU A 1023 28.14 13.56 20.33
N ASN A 1024 28.86 12.55 20.83
CA ASN A 1024 29.10 12.36 22.25
C ASN A 1024 30.02 13.43 22.85
N ALA A 1025 31.01 13.92 22.08
CA ALA A 1025 31.97 14.92 22.57
C ALA A 1025 31.40 16.35 22.61
N MET A 1026 30.59 16.74 21.63
CA MET A 1026 30.13 18.14 21.49
C MET A 1026 28.62 18.34 21.59
N GLY A 1027 27.84 17.26 21.60
CA GLY A 1027 26.39 17.28 21.55
C GLY A 1027 25.83 17.57 20.14
N PRO A 1028 24.54 17.28 19.93
CA PRO A 1028 23.89 17.40 18.61
C PRO A 1028 23.94 18.82 18.06
N LEU A 1029 23.62 19.83 18.88
CA LEU A 1029 23.55 21.21 18.40
C LEU A 1029 24.86 21.70 17.78
N LYS A 1030 26.00 21.45 18.44
CA LYS A 1030 27.31 21.90 17.95
C LYS A 1030 27.76 21.13 16.70
N GLN A 1031 27.56 19.81 16.67
CA GLN A 1031 27.88 19.00 15.50
C GLN A 1031 27.11 19.47 14.27
N PHE A 1032 25.80 19.62 14.40
CA PHE A 1032 24.94 20.04 13.29
C PHE A 1032 25.13 21.51 12.90
N ALA A 1033 25.52 22.39 13.83
CA ALA A 1033 25.91 23.76 13.51
C ALA A 1033 27.20 23.83 12.69
N ILE A 1034 28.20 23.00 13.00
CA ILE A 1034 29.43 22.91 12.20
C ILE A 1034 29.12 22.33 10.81
N MET A 1035 28.26 21.31 10.75
CA MET A 1035 27.77 20.75 9.49
C MET A 1035 27.07 21.81 8.62
N ALA A 1036 26.29 22.71 9.23
CA ALA A 1036 25.66 23.84 8.53
C ALA A 1036 26.70 24.88 8.06
N ALA A 1037 27.67 25.22 8.90
CA ALA A 1037 28.74 26.17 8.56
C ALA A 1037 29.60 25.70 7.38
N LEU A 1038 29.93 24.40 7.32
CA LEU A 1038 30.66 23.80 6.20
C LEU A 1038 29.86 23.86 4.89
N LEU A 1039 28.53 23.64 4.95
CA LEU A 1039 27.68 23.78 3.77
C LEU A 1039 27.60 25.25 3.30
N TRP A 1040 27.43 26.21 4.22
CA TRP A 1040 27.45 27.63 3.86
C TRP A 1040 28.78 28.07 3.27
N LEU A 1041 29.90 27.61 3.80
CA LEU A 1041 31.22 27.85 3.21
C LEU A 1041 31.26 27.38 1.76
N GLY A 1042 30.76 26.18 1.49
CA GLY A 1042 30.64 25.65 0.12
C GLY A 1042 29.82 26.56 -0.79
N TYR A 1043 28.64 26.99 -0.36
CA TYR A 1043 27.77 27.87 -1.15
C TYR A 1043 28.36 29.27 -1.36
N ILE A 1044 29.12 29.81 -0.40
CA ILE A 1044 29.86 31.07 -0.57
C ILE A 1044 30.92 30.91 -1.67
N LEU A 1045 31.63 29.77 -1.71
CA LEU A 1045 32.61 29.47 -2.76
C LEU A 1045 31.97 29.31 -4.16
N ALA A 1046 30.66 29.05 -4.24
CA ALA A 1046 29.93 29.01 -5.50
C ALA A 1046 29.61 30.41 -6.09
N ILE A 1047 29.65 31.48 -5.29
CA ILE A 1047 29.41 32.86 -5.76
C ILE A 1047 30.48 33.29 -6.78
N PRO A 1048 31.80 33.12 -6.52
CA PRO A 1048 32.85 33.31 -7.54
C PRO A 1048 32.62 32.55 -8.84
N VAL A 1049 32.19 31.28 -8.74
CA VAL A 1049 31.90 30.42 -9.90
C VAL A 1049 30.75 31.00 -10.73
N TRP A 1050 29.74 31.56 -10.07
CA TRP A 1050 28.61 32.22 -10.74
C TRP A 1050 28.99 33.55 -11.37
N VAL A 1051 29.66 34.45 -10.63
CA VAL A 1051 30.00 35.81 -11.09
C VAL A 1051 31.01 35.77 -12.25
N TRP A 1052 32.08 34.97 -12.11
CA TRP A 1052 33.18 34.86 -13.08
C TRP A 1052 33.11 33.64 -14.00
N SER A 1053 31.93 33.02 -14.13
CA SER A 1053 31.69 31.81 -14.94
C SER A 1053 32.38 31.83 -16.33
N LYS A 1054 32.28 32.92 -17.10
CA LYS A 1054 32.93 33.02 -18.43
C LYS A 1054 34.45 32.93 -18.38
N SER A 1055 35.07 33.58 -17.38
CA SER A 1055 36.53 33.58 -17.20
C SER A 1055 37.02 32.20 -16.73
N ILE A 1056 36.26 31.57 -15.84
CA ILE A 1056 36.53 30.23 -15.32
C ILE A 1056 36.43 29.20 -16.44
N ILE A 1057 35.36 29.19 -17.23
CA ILE A 1057 35.21 28.30 -18.39
C ILE A 1057 36.39 28.45 -19.35
N ARG A 1058 36.80 29.69 -19.66
CA ARG A 1058 37.94 29.95 -20.55
C ARG A 1058 39.27 29.45 -20.00
N ARG A 1059 39.53 29.60 -18.70
CA ARG A 1059 40.77 29.10 -18.05
C ARG A 1059 40.76 27.59 -17.89
N SER A 1060 39.59 27.01 -17.63
CA SER A 1060 39.44 25.57 -17.49
C SER A 1060 39.43 24.83 -18.82
N ALA A 1061 39.33 25.54 -19.95
CA ALA A 1061 39.42 24.96 -21.29
C ALA A 1061 40.71 24.15 -21.53
N VAL A 1062 41.78 24.45 -20.77
CA VAL A 1062 43.06 23.72 -20.77
C VAL A 1062 42.91 22.27 -20.33
N TYR A 1063 41.92 21.94 -19.48
CA TYR A 1063 41.68 20.58 -18.97
C TYR A 1063 40.70 19.75 -19.83
N THR A 1064 40.06 20.40 -20.80
CA THR A 1064 39.17 19.78 -21.81
C THR A 1064 39.91 19.34 -23.08
N ARG A 1065 41.11 19.89 -23.32
CA ARG A 1065 42.10 19.36 -24.28
C ARG A 1065 42.91 18.27 -23.59
#